data_AF-A0A1Y3MX62-F1
#
_entry.id   AF-A0A1Y3MX62-F1
#
_cell.length_a   1.000
_cell.length_b   1.000
_cell.length_c   1.000
_cell.angle_alpha   90.00
_cell.angle_beta   90.00
_cell.angle_gamma   90.00
#
_symmetry.space_group_name_H-M   'P 1'
#
loop_
_entity.id
_entity.type
_entity.pdbx_description
1 polymer ?
#
loop_
_entity_poly.entity_id
_entity_poly.type
_entity_poly.pdbx_seq_one_letter_code
_entity_poly.pdbx_strand_id
1 'polypeptide(L)'
;MSSLFDFLDCSKDKNDSHAKYICFEGNHTIIKWYTKKIIKKIEVKYNQHHVIDRLKEQLDMEYVNEDERRSLDTIVDSDEFLRKINYISEKVLIKGANLAKTLPIKYLIYNALFVYESDKYLLSDSGDGIGSTSGVNYELVEIRNQSIQYHIAALNALKNFLSSLRILDNVSDLDNAMIMNDELTEILNDGENIYKKYVQIANYNKESLELYILFLRNSLNRSDLAEQYIQILEENENNNDNNNDNQGAIYNSGYEKSEKMSSSMNSDMESKKSRILKKNTLNKCQQPLYKLLKVIQILTTIAITIGIVGVASQAPSIMSQIKNSVRTISLTAAGKLPPMKFPSYFLLKNTLNFLQYVYVPNMYHVHSIESDNINTIHPTGYDSYDEVKDINYFNIMMKIERKAKKILDRSNLKGQFGKLFLKSIDMCEDKIVSVINQHEAIFFIILAIIVVFMVFIVTQIIVPNSNKSSRFIKDIVRLYKTLPGKFFHEQSNEYMDQIKEICENYDVEDEGIGKKIKKNKHSSLYKEECKNLITFLVNSTKRGYYITSINHLCEEVITKDRYYYSEGEELRLLNDYYEKLQELETNLKSGKYGGKHSSDYAIFDKLNNNPGCVRGQHLLDQCKSRKFDNVYTEELANSSLDYIMVEYINKLKDYINNIPNRNYDLTNSMSIMQLVLEILNNEYLNFFRNLGADINGHITVMNELGNSYLLNSLTNITFSIPSSIYNASPKLKIFIENGKLDN
;
A
#
# COMPACT_ATOMS: atom_id res chain seq x y z
N MET A 1 1.37 -49.45 11.85
CA MET A 1 0.03 -48.84 11.90
C MET A 1 -0.85 -49.48 12.98
N SER A 2 -0.90 -50.81 13.12
CA SER A 2 -1.63 -51.47 14.23
C SER A 2 -1.15 -51.05 15.63
N SER A 3 0.17 -50.91 15.82
CA SER A 3 0.75 -50.50 17.11
C SER A 3 0.53 -49.04 17.52
N LEU A 4 0.08 -48.18 16.59
CA LEU A 4 -0.25 -46.78 16.89
C LEU A 4 -1.70 -46.64 17.39
N PHE A 5 -2.59 -47.57 17.00
CA PHE A 5 -3.95 -47.63 17.49
C PHE A 5 -4.01 -48.24 18.90
N ASP A 6 -3.15 -49.21 19.21
CA ASP A 6 -3.04 -49.77 20.56
C ASP A 6 -2.53 -48.75 21.60
N PHE A 7 -1.84 -47.69 21.17
CA PHE A 7 -1.38 -46.60 22.04
C PHE A 7 -2.49 -45.57 22.37
N LEU A 8 -3.62 -45.61 21.67
CA LEU A 8 -4.74 -44.66 21.82
C LEU A 8 -6.02 -45.31 22.39
N ASP A 9 -6.03 -46.63 22.59
CA ASP A 9 -7.17 -47.37 23.14
C ASP A 9 -7.15 -47.34 24.69
N CYS A 10 -7.98 -46.48 25.29
CA CYS A 10 -8.08 -46.31 26.74
C CYS A 10 -8.95 -47.37 27.45
N SER A 11 -9.28 -48.48 26.78
CA SER A 11 -10.17 -49.52 27.32
C SER A 11 -9.48 -50.68 28.04
N LYS A 12 -8.13 -50.74 28.06
CA LYS A 12 -7.38 -51.86 28.64
C LYS A 12 -6.49 -51.48 29.84
N ASP A 13 -6.73 -52.22 30.92
CA ASP A 13 -6.00 -52.39 32.19
C ASP A 13 -5.57 -51.16 33.01
N LYS A 14 -6.26 -50.98 34.15
CA LYS A 14 -6.08 -49.91 35.14
C LYS A 14 -4.99 -50.17 36.20
N ASN A 15 -4.13 -51.18 36.04
CA ASN A 15 -3.26 -51.66 37.13
C ASN A 15 -1.74 -51.53 36.91
N ASP A 16 -1.27 -50.79 35.92
CA ASP A 16 0.18 -50.51 35.78
C ASP A 16 0.56 -49.15 36.40
N SER A 17 1.35 -49.18 37.48
CA SER A 17 1.77 -47.99 38.23
C SER A 17 2.86 -47.16 37.54
N HIS A 18 3.29 -47.52 36.32
CA HIS A 18 4.36 -46.81 35.61
C HIS A 18 4.02 -46.28 34.21
N ALA A 19 2.77 -46.36 33.74
CA ALA A 19 2.37 -45.80 32.46
C ALA A 19 1.65 -44.44 32.60
N LYS A 20 2.33 -43.33 32.24
CA LYS A 20 1.70 -42.01 32.06
C LYS A 20 0.99 -41.95 30.70
N TYR A 21 -0.30 -42.27 30.68
CA TYR A 21 -1.17 -41.99 29.53
C TYR A 21 -1.63 -40.52 29.54
N ILE A 22 -1.64 -39.88 28.36
CA ILE A 22 -2.22 -38.55 28.16
C ILE A 22 -3.67 -38.74 27.68
N CYS A 23 -4.62 -38.78 28.61
CA CYS A 23 -6.04 -38.71 28.27
C CYS A 23 -6.46 -37.23 28.19
N PHE A 24 -6.79 -36.76 27.00
CA PHE A 24 -7.27 -35.40 26.75
C PHE A 24 -8.81 -35.31 26.91
N GLU A 25 -9.32 -35.64 28.09
CA GLU A 25 -10.70 -35.28 28.46
C GLU A 25 -10.70 -33.86 29.02
N GLY A 26 -10.97 -32.87 28.16
CA GLY A 26 -11.10 -31.48 28.64
C GLY A 26 -11.04 -30.37 27.61
N ASN A 27 -10.89 -30.68 26.31
CA ASN A 27 -10.62 -29.64 25.30
C ASN A 27 -11.71 -29.41 24.24
N HIS A 28 -12.95 -29.79 24.54
CA HIS A 28 -14.07 -29.54 23.64
C HIS A 28 -14.30 -28.03 23.39
N THR A 29 -14.04 -27.19 24.38
CA THR A 29 -14.16 -25.72 24.31
C THR A 29 -13.04 -25.08 23.49
N ILE A 30 -11.79 -25.53 23.64
CA ILE A 30 -10.66 -24.98 22.89
C ILE A 30 -10.74 -25.37 21.41
N ILE A 31 -11.12 -26.62 21.13
CA ILE A 31 -11.34 -27.09 19.75
C ILE A 31 -12.52 -26.34 19.14
N LYS A 32 -13.67 -26.22 19.82
CA LYS A 32 -14.83 -25.43 19.35
C LYS A 32 -14.46 -23.98 19.08
N TRP A 33 -13.62 -23.37 19.92
CA TRP A 33 -13.13 -22.00 19.73
C TRP A 33 -12.21 -21.87 18.50
N TYR A 34 -11.28 -22.81 18.32
CA TYR A 34 -10.38 -22.82 17.17
C TYR A 34 -11.12 -23.08 15.85
N THR A 35 -12.07 -24.00 15.84
CA THR A 35 -12.90 -24.32 14.68
C THR A 35 -13.73 -23.11 14.26
N LYS A 36 -14.39 -22.44 15.21
CA LYS A 36 -15.18 -21.21 14.93
C LYS A 36 -14.31 -20.07 14.36
N LYS A 37 -13.05 -19.99 14.78
CA LYS A 37 -12.08 -19.00 14.29
C LYS A 37 -11.57 -19.30 12.89
N ILE A 38 -11.46 -20.58 12.52
CA ILE A 38 -11.04 -21.02 11.18
C ILE A 38 -12.21 -20.88 10.19
N ILE A 39 -13.42 -21.29 10.58
CA ILE A 39 -14.64 -21.12 9.77
C ILE A 39 -14.82 -19.64 9.39
N LYS A 40 -14.74 -18.73 10.36
CA LYS A 40 -14.86 -17.29 10.10
C LYS A 40 -13.77 -16.74 9.17
N LYS A 41 -12.57 -17.34 9.15
CA LYS A 41 -11.52 -16.96 8.19
C LYS A 41 -11.79 -17.49 6.78
N ILE A 42 -12.43 -18.64 6.67
CA ILE A 42 -12.85 -19.22 5.39
C ILE A 42 -14.01 -18.41 4.82
N GLU A 43 -15.05 -18.12 5.62
CA GLU A 43 -16.19 -17.28 5.22
C GLU A 43 -15.76 -15.89 4.72
N VAL A 44 -14.81 -15.25 5.41
CA VAL A 44 -14.29 -13.93 5.00
C VAL A 44 -13.46 -14.01 3.71
N LYS A 45 -12.73 -15.12 3.51
CA LYS A 45 -11.84 -15.30 2.35
C LYS A 45 -12.59 -15.81 1.10
N TYR A 46 -13.72 -16.49 1.30
CA TYR A 46 -14.56 -17.08 0.27
C TYR A 46 -16.00 -16.54 0.35
N ASN A 47 -16.14 -15.27 0.70
CA ASN A 47 -17.43 -14.58 0.63
C ASN A 47 -17.97 -14.76 -0.80
N GLN A 48 -19.24 -15.18 -0.91
CA GLN A 48 -19.93 -15.41 -2.18
C GLN A 48 -19.67 -14.30 -3.21
N HIS A 49 -19.66 -13.03 -2.79
CA HIS A 49 -19.35 -11.91 -3.69
C HIS A 49 -17.94 -11.99 -4.30
N HIS A 50 -16.91 -12.26 -3.49
CA HIS A 50 -15.54 -12.39 -3.98
C HIS A 50 -15.39 -13.60 -4.92
N VAL A 51 -16.09 -14.70 -4.64
CA VAL A 51 -16.05 -15.89 -5.51
C VAL A 51 -16.79 -15.62 -6.82
N ILE A 52 -17.94 -14.95 -6.77
CA ILE A 52 -18.71 -14.53 -7.95
C ILE A 52 -17.92 -13.56 -8.82
N ASP A 53 -17.27 -12.55 -8.23
CA ASP A 53 -16.47 -11.57 -8.98
C ASP A 53 -15.28 -12.23 -9.68
N ARG A 54 -14.59 -13.16 -9.01
CA ARG A 54 -13.49 -13.91 -9.63
C ARG A 54 -13.94 -14.89 -10.70
N LEU A 55 -15.12 -15.47 -10.56
CA LEU A 55 -15.70 -16.36 -11.58
C LEU A 55 -16.19 -15.58 -12.79
N LYS A 56 -16.77 -14.38 -12.60
CA LYS A 56 -17.09 -13.44 -13.69
C LYS A 56 -15.82 -13.06 -14.46
N GLU A 57 -14.76 -12.69 -13.74
CA GLU A 57 -13.47 -12.34 -14.34
C GLU A 57 -12.83 -13.50 -15.13
N GLN A 58 -13.01 -14.76 -14.68
CA GLN A 58 -12.54 -15.94 -15.41
C GLN A 58 -13.41 -16.28 -16.63
N LEU A 59 -14.72 -16.14 -16.54
CA LEU A 59 -15.65 -16.35 -17.65
C LEU A 59 -15.47 -15.29 -18.74
N ASP A 60 -15.24 -14.02 -18.35
CA ASP A 60 -14.94 -12.91 -19.26
C ASP A 60 -13.59 -13.11 -20.00
N MET A 61 -12.65 -13.85 -19.39
CA MET A 61 -11.38 -14.21 -20.05
C MET A 61 -11.47 -15.44 -20.97
N GLU A 62 -12.45 -16.33 -20.79
CA GLU A 62 -12.64 -17.50 -21.65
C GLU A 62 -13.48 -17.21 -22.90
N TYR A 63 -14.32 -16.17 -22.91
CA TYR A 63 -15.15 -15.77 -24.06
C TYR A 63 -14.59 -14.53 -24.79
N VAL A 64 -13.59 -14.73 -25.65
CA VAL A 64 -13.01 -13.69 -26.53
C VAL A 64 -13.57 -13.79 -27.97
N ASN A 65 -14.90 -13.89 -28.13
CA ASN A 65 -15.51 -13.77 -29.45
C ASN A 65 -16.68 -12.79 -29.41
N GLU A 66 -16.57 -11.68 -30.13
CA GLU A 66 -17.37 -10.47 -29.96
C GLU A 66 -18.82 -10.55 -30.47
N ASP A 67 -19.25 -11.65 -31.09
CA ASP A 67 -20.55 -11.71 -31.79
C ASP A 67 -21.73 -12.31 -31.00
N GLU A 68 -21.55 -12.72 -29.74
CA GLU A 68 -22.64 -13.26 -28.89
C GLU A 68 -22.99 -12.37 -27.67
N ARG A 69 -22.90 -11.05 -27.81
CA ARG A 69 -23.47 -10.10 -26.83
C ARG A 69 -25.00 -9.95 -26.91
N ARG A 70 -25.73 -11.06 -27.09
CA ARG A 70 -27.16 -11.13 -26.79
C ARG A 70 -27.33 -11.67 -25.37
N SER A 71 -27.58 -10.71 -24.47
CA SER A 71 -28.01 -10.86 -23.08
C SER A 71 -27.55 -12.13 -22.33
N LEU A 72 -26.40 -11.99 -21.67
CA LEU A 72 -26.01 -12.82 -20.52
C LEU A 72 -27.09 -12.86 -19.41
N ASP A 73 -28.03 -11.92 -19.45
CA ASP A 73 -29.19 -11.84 -18.56
C ASP A 73 -30.33 -12.81 -18.89
N THR A 74 -30.25 -13.62 -19.97
CA THR A 74 -31.43 -14.42 -20.39
C THR A 74 -31.19 -15.89 -20.69
N ILE A 75 -29.96 -16.41 -20.70
CA ILE A 75 -29.73 -17.86 -20.85
C ILE A 75 -28.53 -18.28 -20.00
N VAL A 76 -28.73 -18.24 -18.68
CA VAL A 76 -28.00 -19.14 -17.80
C VAL A 76 -29.07 -19.80 -16.96
N ASP A 77 -29.46 -21.00 -17.38
CA ASP A 77 -30.30 -21.88 -16.58
C ASP A 77 -29.65 -21.94 -15.18
N SER A 78 -30.34 -21.42 -14.15
CA SER A 78 -29.75 -21.19 -12.83
C SER A 78 -29.13 -22.47 -12.27
N ASP A 79 -29.68 -23.61 -12.68
CA ASP A 79 -29.25 -24.94 -12.32
C ASP A 79 -27.94 -25.35 -13.00
N GLU A 80 -27.69 -24.93 -14.24
CA GLU A 80 -26.41 -25.19 -14.91
C GLU A 80 -25.28 -24.38 -14.28
N PHE A 81 -25.56 -23.14 -13.89
CA PHE A 81 -24.61 -22.29 -13.18
C PHE A 81 -24.32 -22.79 -11.77
N LEU A 82 -25.36 -23.17 -11.02
CA LEU A 82 -25.22 -23.78 -9.71
C LEU A 82 -24.45 -25.11 -9.79
N ARG A 83 -24.70 -25.93 -10.81
CA ARG A 83 -23.90 -27.15 -11.07
C ARG A 83 -22.44 -26.84 -11.36
N LYS A 84 -22.14 -25.80 -12.16
CA LYS A 84 -20.76 -25.37 -12.44
C LYS A 84 -20.07 -24.81 -11.20
N ILE A 85 -20.76 -24.00 -10.39
CA ILE A 85 -20.23 -23.51 -9.11
C ILE A 85 -19.93 -24.66 -8.15
N ASN A 86 -20.86 -25.61 -8.01
CA ASN A 86 -20.69 -26.77 -7.13
C ASN A 86 -19.51 -27.63 -7.60
N TYR A 87 -19.41 -27.89 -8.91
CA TYR A 87 -18.28 -28.63 -9.50
C TYR A 87 -16.92 -27.94 -9.29
N ILE A 88 -16.86 -26.61 -9.42
CA ILE A 88 -15.64 -25.84 -9.22
C ILE A 88 -15.26 -25.80 -7.73
N SER A 89 -16.23 -25.58 -6.85
CA SER A 89 -16.04 -25.58 -5.39
C SER A 89 -15.47 -26.92 -4.91
N GLU A 90 -16.04 -28.03 -5.39
CA GLU A 90 -15.58 -29.39 -5.10
C GLU A 90 -14.14 -29.62 -5.59
N LYS A 91 -13.80 -29.22 -6.83
CA LYS A 91 -12.43 -29.32 -7.35
C LYS A 91 -11.42 -28.46 -6.58
N VAL A 92 -11.80 -27.26 -6.15
CA VAL A 92 -10.94 -26.36 -5.38
C VAL A 92 -10.68 -26.92 -3.98
N LEU A 93 -11.70 -27.48 -3.33
CA LEU A 93 -11.56 -28.10 -2.01
C LEU A 93 -10.73 -29.39 -2.06
N ILE A 94 -10.91 -30.23 -3.07
CA ILE A 94 -10.09 -31.44 -3.29
C ILE A 94 -8.63 -31.07 -3.56
N LYS A 95 -8.38 -30.07 -4.43
CA LYS A 95 -7.02 -29.56 -4.67
C LYS A 95 -6.42 -28.93 -3.40
N GLY A 96 -7.21 -28.21 -2.62
CA GLY A 96 -6.82 -27.65 -1.33
C GLY A 96 -6.43 -28.72 -0.31
N ALA A 97 -7.19 -29.83 -0.23
CA ALA A 97 -6.90 -30.98 0.63
C ALA A 97 -5.60 -31.67 0.22
N ASN A 98 -5.36 -31.82 -1.08
CA ASN A 98 -4.15 -32.44 -1.62
C ASN A 98 -2.90 -31.57 -1.45
N LEU A 99 -3.05 -30.24 -1.45
CA LEU A 99 -1.96 -29.27 -1.24
C LEU A 99 -1.63 -29.03 0.24
N ALA A 100 -2.52 -29.40 1.16
CA ALA A 100 -2.31 -29.22 2.60
C ALA A 100 -1.25 -30.20 3.14
N LYS A 101 -0.11 -29.67 3.62
CA LYS A 101 1.03 -30.47 4.10
C LYS A 101 0.82 -31.17 5.45
N THR A 102 -0.15 -30.73 6.26
CA THR A 102 -0.34 -31.24 7.63
C THR A 102 -1.69 -31.93 7.81
N LEU A 103 -1.69 -33.07 8.53
CA LEU A 103 -2.88 -33.90 8.80
C LEU A 103 -4.07 -33.12 9.40
N PRO A 104 -3.88 -32.14 10.32
CA PRO A 104 -5.00 -31.38 10.88
C PRO A 104 -5.70 -30.49 9.84
N ILE A 105 -4.96 -29.95 8.88
CA ILE A 105 -5.55 -29.13 7.80
C ILE A 105 -6.30 -30.04 6.83
N LYS A 106 -5.76 -31.22 6.51
CA LYS A 106 -6.49 -32.23 5.72
C LYS A 106 -7.79 -32.65 6.41
N TYR A 107 -7.75 -32.86 7.72
CA TYR A 107 -8.93 -33.18 8.52
C TYR A 107 -9.95 -32.04 8.53
N LEU A 108 -9.52 -30.78 8.69
CA LEU A 108 -10.43 -29.62 8.64
C LEU A 108 -11.05 -29.43 7.26
N ILE A 109 -10.29 -29.63 6.18
CA ILE A 109 -10.82 -29.57 4.81
C ILE A 109 -11.80 -30.72 4.57
N TYR A 110 -11.47 -31.93 5.02
CA TYR A 110 -12.37 -33.09 4.98
C TYR A 110 -13.65 -32.84 5.76
N ASN A 111 -13.57 -32.28 6.97
CA ASN A 111 -14.73 -31.99 7.79
C ASN A 111 -15.59 -30.87 7.19
N ALA A 112 -14.98 -29.85 6.58
CA ALA A 112 -15.70 -28.82 5.83
C ALA A 112 -16.41 -29.40 4.59
N LEU A 113 -15.76 -30.33 3.87
CA LEU A 113 -16.35 -31.08 2.76
C LEU A 113 -17.51 -31.95 3.25
N PHE A 114 -17.35 -32.63 4.38
CA PHE A 114 -18.37 -33.47 4.99
C PHE A 114 -19.58 -32.66 5.44
N VAL A 115 -19.38 -31.53 6.14
CA VAL A 115 -20.48 -30.63 6.52
C VAL A 115 -21.16 -30.06 5.29
N TYR A 116 -20.40 -29.61 4.29
CA TYR A 116 -20.97 -29.12 3.03
C TYR A 116 -21.80 -30.18 2.31
N GLU A 117 -21.32 -31.43 2.21
CA GLU A 117 -22.12 -32.53 1.63
C GLU A 117 -23.35 -32.88 2.48
N SER A 118 -23.25 -32.81 3.81
CA SER A 118 -24.37 -33.04 4.71
C SER A 118 -25.46 -31.99 4.52
N ASP A 119 -25.05 -30.72 4.39
CA ASP A 119 -25.94 -29.57 4.19
C ASP A 119 -26.45 -29.49 2.74
N LYS A 120 -25.73 -30.07 1.78
CA LYS A 120 -26.14 -30.12 0.37
C LYS A 120 -27.46 -30.86 0.18
N TYR A 121 -27.71 -31.93 0.95
CA TYR A 121 -29.00 -32.64 0.91
C TYR A 121 -30.14 -31.80 1.51
N LEU A 122 -29.87 -30.98 2.52
CA LEU A 122 -30.86 -30.03 3.07
C LEU A 122 -31.16 -28.88 2.10
N LEU A 123 -30.20 -28.52 1.24
CA LEU A 123 -30.35 -27.49 0.22
C LEU A 123 -30.94 -28.01 -1.11
N SER A 124 -30.86 -29.33 -1.38
CA SER A 124 -31.32 -29.92 -2.64
C SER A 124 -32.69 -30.60 -2.58
N ASP A 125 -33.31 -30.75 -1.39
CA ASP A 125 -34.60 -31.45 -1.25
C ASP A 125 -35.82 -30.52 -1.39
N SER A 126 -35.62 -29.26 -1.79
CA SER A 126 -36.71 -28.41 -2.26
C SER A 126 -36.95 -28.65 -3.75
N GLY A 127 -37.57 -29.79 -4.06
CA GLY A 127 -37.93 -30.17 -5.42
C GLY A 127 -38.89 -29.19 -6.09
N ASP A 128 -38.61 -28.94 -7.37
CA ASP A 128 -39.55 -28.66 -8.48
C ASP A 128 -40.94 -28.14 -8.09
N GLY A 129 -40.97 -26.89 -7.63
CA GLY A 129 -42.20 -26.15 -7.37
C GLY A 129 -41.99 -24.65 -7.57
N ILE A 130 -42.04 -24.20 -8.83
CA ILE A 130 -42.33 -22.85 -9.35
C ILE A 130 -42.35 -21.70 -8.29
N GLY A 131 -41.34 -20.82 -8.33
CA GLY A 131 -41.38 -19.46 -7.77
C GLY A 131 -40.22 -19.08 -6.84
N SER A 132 -39.09 -18.61 -7.41
CA SER A 132 -37.86 -18.27 -6.69
C SER A 132 -37.90 -16.94 -5.91
N THR A 133 -38.41 -16.97 -4.67
CA THR A 133 -38.35 -15.88 -3.67
C THR A 133 -37.50 -16.21 -2.43
N SER A 134 -36.88 -17.38 -2.35
CA SER A 134 -36.26 -17.88 -1.11
C SER A 134 -34.94 -17.19 -0.71
N GLY A 135 -34.15 -16.69 -1.67
CA GLY A 135 -32.86 -16.03 -1.38
C GLY A 135 -33.00 -14.66 -0.67
N VAL A 136 -34.06 -13.91 -0.98
CA VAL A 136 -34.36 -12.62 -0.33
C VAL A 136 -34.74 -12.82 1.13
N ASN A 137 -35.34 -13.97 1.47
CA ASN A 137 -35.80 -14.23 2.84
C ASN A 137 -34.65 -14.37 3.84
N TYR A 138 -33.48 -14.89 3.46
CA TYR A 138 -32.40 -15.06 4.43
C TYR A 138 -31.75 -13.72 4.83
N GLU A 139 -31.40 -12.86 3.85
CA GLU A 139 -30.86 -11.53 4.15
C GLU A 139 -31.86 -10.68 4.93
N LEU A 140 -33.15 -10.79 4.59
CA LEU A 140 -34.22 -10.09 5.30
C LEU A 140 -34.33 -10.55 6.76
N VAL A 141 -34.28 -11.85 7.03
CA VAL A 141 -34.31 -12.42 8.38
C VAL A 141 -33.06 -12.04 9.18
N GLU A 142 -31.87 -12.05 8.56
CA GLU A 142 -30.62 -11.65 9.23
C GLU A 142 -30.65 -10.17 9.63
N ILE A 143 -31.05 -9.29 8.71
CA ILE A 143 -31.15 -7.85 8.98
C ILE A 143 -32.23 -7.55 10.01
N ARG A 144 -33.38 -8.24 9.95
CA ARG A 144 -34.43 -8.17 10.98
C ARG A 144 -33.89 -8.51 12.36
N ASN A 145 -33.21 -9.65 12.50
CA ASN A 145 -32.66 -10.09 13.78
C ASN A 145 -31.61 -9.10 14.29
N GLN A 146 -30.77 -8.58 13.39
CA GLN A 146 -29.78 -7.57 13.74
C GLN A 146 -30.44 -6.26 14.22
N SER A 147 -31.49 -5.79 13.55
CA SER A 147 -32.29 -4.64 13.97
C SER A 147 -32.86 -4.82 15.38
N ILE A 148 -33.44 -5.99 15.67
CA ILE A 148 -34.00 -6.31 17.00
C ILE A 148 -32.89 -6.32 18.06
N GLN A 149 -31.73 -6.93 17.77
CA GLN A 149 -30.59 -6.93 18.69
C GLN A 149 -30.11 -5.51 19.02
N TYR A 150 -30.02 -4.62 18.03
CA TYR A 150 -29.67 -3.22 18.29
C TYR A 150 -30.74 -2.47 19.09
N HIS A 151 -32.02 -2.84 18.94
CA HIS A 151 -33.10 -2.29 19.76
C HIS A 151 -32.91 -2.68 21.22
N ILE A 152 -32.72 -3.97 21.50
CA ILE A 152 -32.46 -4.49 22.86
C ILE A 152 -31.20 -3.83 23.44
N ALA A 153 -30.12 -3.73 22.65
CA ALA A 153 -28.89 -3.09 23.09
C ALA A 153 -29.07 -1.59 23.41
N ALA A 154 -29.87 -0.87 22.63
CA ALA A 154 -30.18 0.53 22.88
C ALA A 154 -30.97 0.71 24.18
N LEU A 155 -31.98 -0.13 24.43
CA LEU A 155 -32.76 -0.11 25.67
C LEU A 155 -31.91 -0.47 26.89
N ASN A 156 -31.04 -1.48 26.77
CA ASN A 156 -30.07 -1.85 27.81
C ASN A 156 -29.08 -0.71 28.10
N ALA A 157 -28.59 -0.02 27.06
CA ALA A 157 -27.70 1.12 27.21
C ALA A 157 -28.41 2.32 27.85
N LEU A 158 -29.66 2.59 27.49
CA LEU A 158 -30.52 3.61 28.12
C LEU A 158 -30.73 3.31 29.61
N LYS A 159 -31.08 2.06 29.93
CA LYS A 159 -31.24 1.58 31.31
C LYS A 159 -29.96 1.77 32.13
N ASN A 160 -28.81 1.38 31.58
CA ASN A 160 -27.51 1.55 32.24
C ASN A 160 -27.19 3.02 32.44
N PHE A 161 -27.43 3.85 31.43
CA PHE A 161 -27.23 5.29 31.50
C PHE A 161 -28.11 5.95 32.57
N LEU A 162 -29.41 5.64 32.62
CA LEU A 162 -30.31 6.13 33.67
C LEU A 162 -29.87 5.67 35.07
N SER A 163 -29.39 4.43 35.18
CA SER A 163 -28.85 3.90 36.43
C SER A 163 -27.58 4.62 36.86
N SER A 164 -26.69 4.97 35.92
CA SER A 164 -25.51 5.80 36.18
C SER A 164 -25.89 7.23 36.59
N LEU A 165 -26.89 7.83 35.95
CA LEU A 165 -27.39 9.15 36.34
C LEU A 165 -27.93 9.17 37.78
N ARG A 166 -28.45 8.03 38.27
CA ARG A 166 -28.93 7.90 39.65
C ARG A 166 -27.82 8.04 40.69
N ILE A 167 -26.59 7.64 40.37
CA ILE A 167 -25.46 7.55 41.31
C ILE A 167 -24.52 8.77 41.14
N LEU A 168 -25.01 9.87 40.56
CA LEU A 168 -24.24 11.11 40.34
C LEU A 168 -24.01 11.90 41.64
N ASP A 169 -23.08 11.42 42.47
CA ASP A 169 -22.66 12.12 43.67
C ASP A 169 -21.29 12.80 43.49
N ASN A 170 -20.40 12.20 42.70
CA ASN A 170 -19.02 12.66 42.56
C ASN A 170 -18.67 13.04 41.11
N VAL A 171 -17.56 13.76 40.91
CA VAL A 171 -17.07 14.15 39.57
C VAL A 171 -16.70 12.93 38.73
N SER A 172 -16.21 11.85 39.34
CA SER A 172 -15.94 10.58 38.66
C SER A 172 -17.20 9.92 38.09
N ASP A 173 -18.33 10.06 38.78
CA ASP A 173 -19.59 9.45 38.37
C ASP A 173 -20.17 10.19 37.16
N LEU A 174 -19.90 11.51 37.08
CA LEU A 174 -20.18 12.32 35.90
C LEU A 174 -19.38 11.85 34.69
N ASP A 175 -18.08 11.59 34.85
CA ASP A 175 -17.24 11.09 33.75
C ASP A 175 -17.73 9.72 33.27
N ASN A 176 -18.09 8.81 34.20
CA ASN A 176 -18.67 7.51 33.86
C ASN A 176 -20.02 7.64 33.12
N ALA A 177 -20.90 8.53 33.57
CA ALA A 177 -22.17 8.80 32.90
C ALA A 177 -21.96 9.38 31.49
N MET A 178 -20.94 10.21 31.30
CA MET A 178 -20.57 10.73 29.97
C MET A 178 -20.07 9.61 29.05
N ILE A 179 -19.23 8.69 29.55
CA ILE A 179 -18.77 7.53 28.77
C ILE A 179 -19.96 6.66 28.34
N MET A 180 -20.88 6.36 29.27
CA MET A 180 -22.10 5.60 28.97
C MET A 180 -22.99 6.30 27.95
N ASN A 181 -23.09 7.63 28.01
CA ASN A 181 -23.83 8.42 27.01
C ASN A 181 -23.19 8.36 25.62
N ASP A 182 -21.86 8.38 25.54
CA ASP A 182 -21.15 8.26 24.26
C ASP A 182 -21.35 6.85 23.66
N GLU A 183 -21.26 5.80 24.48
CA GLU A 183 -21.56 4.42 24.07
C GLU A 183 -23.02 4.26 23.60
N LEU A 184 -23.97 4.81 24.35
CA LEU A 184 -25.38 4.83 23.96
C LEU A 184 -25.59 5.55 22.62
N THR A 185 -24.92 6.68 22.41
CA THR A 185 -25.03 7.44 21.15
C THR A 185 -24.50 6.64 19.96
N GLU A 186 -23.43 5.86 20.13
CA GLU A 186 -22.90 4.97 19.09
C GLU A 186 -23.92 3.86 18.76
N ILE A 187 -24.46 3.18 19.78
CA ILE A 187 -25.47 2.11 19.61
C ILE A 187 -26.73 2.63 18.92
N LEU A 188 -27.24 3.81 19.31
CA LEU A 188 -28.42 4.41 18.72
C LEU A 188 -28.22 4.77 17.23
N ASN A 189 -27.07 5.33 16.87
CA ASN A 189 -26.77 5.68 15.47
C ASN A 189 -26.62 4.42 14.59
N ASP A 190 -25.93 3.40 15.09
CA ASP A 190 -25.76 2.14 14.37
C ASP A 190 -27.10 1.41 14.21
N GLY A 191 -27.90 1.38 15.29
CA GLY A 191 -29.26 0.83 15.26
C GLY A 191 -30.15 1.54 14.25
N GLU A 192 -30.16 2.87 14.22
CA GLU A 192 -30.93 3.65 13.24
C GLU A 192 -30.53 3.32 11.80
N ASN A 193 -29.23 3.18 11.52
CA ASN A 193 -28.74 2.84 10.19
C ASN A 193 -29.18 1.43 9.75
N ILE A 194 -29.14 0.45 10.66
CA ILE A 194 -29.56 -0.93 10.38
C ILE A 194 -31.08 -1.00 10.18
N TYR A 195 -31.86 -0.29 11.00
CA TYR A 195 -33.30 -0.18 10.79
C TYR A 195 -33.68 0.48 9.46
N LYS A 196 -32.99 1.55 9.06
CA LYS A 196 -33.22 2.14 7.73
C LYS A 196 -32.93 1.15 6.62
N LYS A 197 -31.85 0.36 6.74
CA LYS A 197 -31.54 -0.71 5.79
C LYS A 197 -32.63 -1.78 5.79
N TYR A 198 -33.13 -2.17 6.96
CA TYR A 198 -34.21 -3.15 7.10
C TYR A 198 -35.50 -2.70 6.41
N VAL A 199 -35.98 -1.49 6.72
CA VAL A 199 -37.18 -0.92 6.11
C VAL A 199 -37.05 -0.82 4.59
N GLN A 200 -35.88 -0.43 4.08
CA GLN A 200 -35.63 -0.37 2.63
C GLN A 200 -35.66 -1.74 1.96
N ILE A 201 -34.97 -2.74 2.51
CA ILE A 201 -34.91 -4.09 1.92
C ILE A 201 -36.25 -4.82 2.05
N ALA A 202 -36.97 -4.57 3.14
CA ALA A 202 -38.31 -5.07 3.38
C ALA A 202 -39.39 -4.37 2.54
N ASN A 203 -39.00 -3.42 1.66
CA ASN A 203 -39.91 -2.61 0.86
C ASN A 203 -41.02 -1.97 1.68
N TYR A 204 -40.67 -1.42 2.85
CA TYR A 204 -41.61 -0.76 3.75
C TYR A 204 -42.79 -1.67 4.16
N ASN A 205 -42.55 -2.98 4.30
CA ASN A 205 -43.58 -3.89 4.80
C ASN A 205 -44.03 -3.49 6.22
N LYS A 206 -45.25 -3.90 6.58
CA LYS A 206 -45.89 -3.57 7.86
C LYS A 206 -44.98 -3.83 9.07
N GLU A 207 -44.40 -5.02 9.14
CA GLU A 207 -43.55 -5.44 10.26
C GLU A 207 -42.27 -4.60 10.38
N SER A 208 -41.58 -4.29 9.28
CA SER A 208 -40.35 -3.49 9.31
C SER A 208 -40.63 -2.05 9.73
N LEU A 209 -41.76 -1.48 9.30
CA LEU A 209 -42.23 -0.17 9.69
C LEU A 209 -42.60 -0.14 11.18
N GLU A 210 -43.40 -1.09 11.66
CA GLU A 210 -43.79 -1.20 13.07
C GLU A 210 -42.58 -1.31 13.99
N LEU A 211 -41.63 -2.19 13.66
CA LEU A 211 -40.40 -2.35 14.42
C LEU A 211 -39.54 -1.08 14.43
N TYR A 212 -39.45 -0.37 13.30
CA TYR A 212 -38.69 0.87 13.25
C TYR A 212 -39.39 2.01 14.00
N ILE A 213 -40.72 2.12 13.90
CA ILE A 213 -41.55 3.05 14.68
C ILE A 213 -41.35 2.82 16.17
N LEU A 214 -41.36 1.55 16.62
CA LEU A 214 -41.07 1.17 18.00
C LEU A 214 -39.65 1.61 18.40
N PHE A 215 -38.63 1.37 17.58
CA PHE A 215 -37.26 1.82 17.86
C PHE A 215 -37.16 3.36 17.95
N LEU A 216 -37.80 4.08 17.03
CA LEU A 216 -37.83 5.54 17.03
C LEU A 216 -38.49 6.10 18.29
N ARG A 217 -39.59 5.49 18.76
CA ARG A 217 -40.31 5.91 19.97
C ARG A 217 -39.54 5.53 21.24
N ASN A 218 -39.19 4.26 21.37
CA ASN A 218 -38.69 3.70 22.62
C ASN A 218 -37.20 4.00 22.85
N SER A 219 -36.38 3.96 21.80
CA SER A 219 -34.93 4.12 21.92
C SER A 219 -34.44 5.52 21.57
N LEU A 220 -34.98 6.15 20.53
CA LEU A 220 -34.54 7.48 20.07
C LEU A 220 -35.37 8.63 20.63
N ASN A 221 -36.56 8.36 21.19
CA ASN A 221 -37.54 9.36 21.62
C ASN A 221 -37.84 10.40 20.51
N ARG A 222 -38.05 9.91 19.28
CA ARG A 222 -38.33 10.69 18.06
C ARG A 222 -39.73 10.41 17.55
N SER A 223 -40.74 10.78 18.35
CA SER A 223 -42.15 10.65 17.97
C SER A 223 -42.49 11.39 16.67
N ASP A 224 -41.79 12.49 16.39
CA ASP A 224 -41.92 13.27 15.15
C ASP A 224 -41.58 12.44 13.90
N LEU A 225 -40.51 11.65 13.95
CA LEU A 225 -40.14 10.75 12.86
C LEU A 225 -41.03 9.52 12.84
N ALA A 226 -41.39 8.99 14.01
CA ALA A 226 -42.30 7.86 14.12
C ALA A 226 -43.65 8.17 13.43
N GLU A 227 -44.19 9.38 13.61
CA GLU A 227 -45.42 9.85 12.95
C GLU A 227 -45.31 9.79 11.40
N GLN A 228 -44.14 10.14 10.85
CA GLN A 228 -43.91 10.07 9.40
C GLN A 228 -43.96 8.63 8.88
N TYR A 229 -43.37 7.69 9.62
CA TYR A 229 -43.42 6.28 9.25
C TYR A 229 -44.78 5.64 9.52
N ILE A 230 -45.56 6.16 10.48
CA ILE A 230 -46.97 5.77 10.67
C ILE A 230 -47.81 6.19 9.48
N GLN A 231 -47.61 7.40 8.94
CA GLN A 231 -48.32 7.80 7.72
C GLN A 231 -48.00 6.88 6.54
N ILE A 232 -46.73 6.50 6.36
CA ILE A 232 -46.33 5.52 5.33
C ILE A 232 -46.98 4.15 5.58
N LEU A 233 -47.10 3.73 6.85
CA LEU A 233 -47.75 2.49 7.24
C LEU A 233 -49.25 2.50 6.89
N GLU A 234 -49.97 3.58 7.22
CA GLU A 234 -51.38 3.77 6.92
C GLU A 234 -51.65 3.87 5.41
N GLU A 235 -50.78 4.53 4.64
CA GLU A 235 -50.84 4.58 3.18
C GLU A 235 -50.68 3.18 2.56
N ASN A 236 -49.78 2.36 3.10
CA ASN A 236 -49.56 0.99 2.63
C ASN A 236 -50.75 0.06 2.92
N GLU A 237 -51.44 0.24 4.05
CA GLU A 237 -52.67 -0.51 4.37
C GLU A 237 -53.83 -0.14 3.44
N ASN A 238 -54.06 1.16 3.23
CA ASN A 238 -55.15 1.65 2.37
C ASN A 238 -54.99 1.24 0.89
N ASN A 239 -53.75 1.07 0.41
CA ASN A 239 -53.48 0.64 -0.96
C ASN A 239 -53.74 -0.87 -1.19
N ASN A 240 -53.68 -1.70 -0.14
CA ASN A 240 -53.96 -3.12 -0.27
C ASN A 240 -55.47 -3.43 -0.33
N ASP A 241 -56.30 -2.65 0.36
CA ASP A 241 -57.75 -2.87 0.38
C ASP A 241 -58.42 -2.49 -0.95
N ASN A 242 -57.87 -1.50 -1.67
CA ASN A 242 -58.45 -1.04 -2.95
C ASN A 242 -58.07 -1.90 -4.17
N ASN A 243 -57.09 -2.80 -4.06
CA ASN A 243 -56.62 -3.63 -5.17
C ASN A 243 -57.38 -4.95 -5.35
N ASN A 244 -58.29 -5.31 -4.45
CA ASN A 244 -59.07 -6.54 -4.55
C ASN A 244 -60.40 -6.42 -5.33
N ASP A 245 -60.88 -5.20 -5.62
CA ASP A 245 -62.22 -5.02 -6.22
C ASP A 245 -62.25 -4.59 -7.70
N ASN A 246 -61.11 -4.35 -8.37
CA ASN A 246 -61.13 -3.91 -9.78
C ASN A 246 -60.03 -4.56 -10.64
N GLN A 247 -60.20 -5.85 -10.93
CA GLN A 247 -59.55 -6.51 -12.07
C GLN A 247 -60.32 -6.19 -13.35
N GLY A 248 -60.15 -4.97 -13.90
CA GLY A 248 -60.70 -4.61 -15.21
C GLY A 248 -60.46 -3.15 -15.62
N ALA A 249 -59.61 -2.95 -16.63
CA ALA A 249 -59.28 -1.70 -17.36
C ALA A 249 -58.06 -0.93 -16.80
N ILE A 250 -56.85 -1.17 -17.33
CA ILE A 250 -56.21 -0.51 -18.49
C ILE A 250 -55.88 0.98 -18.26
N TYR A 251 -54.59 1.20 -17.93
CA TYR A 251 -53.67 2.31 -18.25
C TYR A 251 -54.03 3.80 -17.97
N ASN A 252 -52.97 4.49 -17.51
CA ASN A 252 -52.65 5.92 -17.61
C ASN A 252 -53.28 6.91 -16.60
N SER A 253 -52.53 7.19 -15.54
CA SER A 253 -52.21 8.57 -15.10
C SER A 253 -51.06 8.49 -14.08
N GLY A 254 -49.88 9.06 -14.33
CA GLY A 254 -49.68 10.50 -14.22
C GLY A 254 -49.37 10.87 -12.76
N TYR A 255 -48.19 10.48 -12.28
CA TYR A 255 -47.71 10.76 -10.92
C TYR A 255 -47.29 12.25 -10.84
N GLU A 256 -48.26 13.12 -10.54
CA GLU A 256 -48.02 14.50 -10.10
C GLU A 256 -48.57 14.69 -8.68
N LYS A 257 -47.79 15.39 -7.85
CA LYS A 257 -48.03 15.89 -6.47
C LYS A 257 -47.51 15.06 -5.28
N SER A 258 -46.50 15.63 -4.62
CA SER A 258 -46.64 16.07 -3.22
C SER A 258 -45.63 17.17 -2.83
N GLU A 259 -45.57 18.27 -3.59
CA GLU A 259 -45.09 19.55 -3.04
C GLU A 259 -46.15 20.11 -2.08
N LYS A 260 -46.23 19.62 -0.84
CA LYS A 260 -47.05 20.26 0.22
C LYS A 260 -46.73 19.77 1.64
N MET A 261 -45.45 19.77 2.01
CA MET A 261 -45.03 19.73 3.41
C MET A 261 -43.85 20.68 3.61
N SER A 262 -44.11 21.99 3.61
CA SER A 262 -43.10 23.01 3.94
C SER A 262 -43.75 24.33 4.36
N SER A 263 -44.42 24.37 5.51
CA SER A 263 -44.69 25.64 6.20
C SER A 263 -45.31 25.48 7.59
N SER A 264 -44.55 25.12 8.65
CA SER A 264 -44.86 25.55 10.05
C SER A 264 -43.87 25.08 11.15
N MET A 265 -42.54 25.07 10.94
CA MET A 265 -41.60 24.70 12.03
C MET A 265 -40.36 25.61 12.09
N ASN A 266 -40.54 26.93 12.17
CA ASN A 266 -39.45 27.89 11.95
C ASN A 266 -38.95 28.73 13.15
N SER A 267 -39.38 28.54 14.40
CA SER A 267 -38.86 29.41 15.50
C SER A 267 -38.03 28.70 16.58
N ASP A 268 -38.27 27.43 16.91
CA ASP A 268 -37.51 26.72 17.98
C ASP A 268 -36.47 25.72 17.48
N MET A 269 -36.47 25.41 16.18
CA MET A 269 -35.53 24.46 15.60
C MET A 269 -34.17 25.10 15.26
N GLU A 270 -34.10 26.42 15.13
CA GLU A 270 -32.90 27.18 14.75
C GLU A 270 -31.84 27.22 15.86
N SER A 271 -32.26 27.33 17.13
CA SER A 271 -31.33 27.40 18.27
C SER A 271 -30.67 26.04 18.57
N LYS A 272 -31.42 24.94 18.44
CA LYS A 272 -30.92 23.55 18.57
C LYS A 272 -30.10 23.11 17.35
N LYS A 273 -30.49 23.49 16.12
CA LYS A 273 -29.67 23.27 14.91
C LYS A 273 -28.29 23.92 15.06
N SER A 274 -28.19 25.15 15.58
CA SER A 274 -26.90 25.85 15.67
C SER A 274 -25.88 25.18 16.63
N ARG A 275 -26.33 24.56 17.73
CA ARG A 275 -25.45 23.88 18.70
C ARG A 275 -25.00 22.50 18.21
N ILE A 276 -25.91 21.74 17.58
CA ILE A 276 -25.57 20.45 16.97
C ILE A 276 -24.70 20.68 15.72
N LEU A 277 -24.96 21.72 14.92
CA LEU A 277 -24.07 22.15 13.84
C LEU A 277 -22.69 22.54 14.37
N LYS A 278 -22.54 23.30 15.46
CA LYS A 278 -21.21 23.73 15.94
C LYS A 278 -20.32 22.59 16.43
N LYS A 279 -20.89 21.59 17.15
CA LYS A 279 -20.10 20.44 17.64
C LYS A 279 -19.81 19.42 16.54
N ASN A 280 -20.75 19.20 15.61
CA ASN A 280 -20.50 18.34 14.44
C ASN A 280 -19.62 19.01 13.38
N THR A 281 -19.70 20.32 13.14
CA THR A 281 -18.86 20.98 12.11
C THR A 281 -17.42 21.08 12.54
N LEU A 282 -17.09 21.31 13.81
CA LEU A 282 -15.69 21.35 14.24
C LEU A 282 -15.01 19.98 14.10
N ASN A 283 -15.66 18.91 14.56
CA ASN A 283 -15.11 17.56 14.43
C ASN A 283 -15.14 17.06 12.98
N LYS A 284 -16.21 17.36 12.21
CA LYS A 284 -16.28 17.04 10.77
C LYS A 284 -15.37 17.90 9.91
N CYS A 285 -14.88 19.07 10.35
CA CYS A 285 -13.88 19.86 9.63
C CYS A 285 -12.45 19.48 10.03
N GLN A 286 -12.19 19.18 11.31
CA GLN A 286 -10.86 18.81 11.80
C GLN A 286 -10.45 17.42 11.34
N GLN A 287 -11.35 16.44 11.33
CA GLN A 287 -11.03 15.08 10.93
C GLN A 287 -10.57 14.95 9.47
N PRO A 288 -11.23 15.55 8.46
CA PRO A 288 -10.73 15.54 7.09
C PRO A 288 -9.47 16.38 6.94
N LEU A 289 -9.28 17.46 7.71
CA LEU A 289 -8.04 18.24 7.68
C LEU A 289 -6.84 17.42 8.20
N TYR A 290 -7.00 16.69 9.30
CA TYR A 290 -5.96 15.79 9.82
C TYR A 290 -5.70 14.59 8.90
N LYS A 291 -6.76 14.03 8.28
CA LYS A 291 -6.60 12.98 7.26
C LYS A 291 -5.86 13.53 6.03
N LEU A 292 -6.22 14.72 5.56
CA LEU A 292 -5.56 15.39 4.44
C LEU A 292 -4.11 15.72 4.76
N LEU A 293 -3.81 16.28 5.94
CA LEU A 293 -2.45 16.60 6.36
C LEU A 293 -1.58 15.34 6.47
N LYS A 294 -2.14 14.24 6.99
CA LYS A 294 -1.47 12.95 7.04
C LYS A 294 -1.23 12.36 5.65
N VAL A 295 -2.19 12.50 4.73
CA VAL A 295 -2.04 12.08 3.33
C VAL A 295 -0.98 12.93 2.62
N ILE A 296 -1.00 14.25 2.78
CA ILE A 296 0.01 15.17 2.24
C ILE A 296 1.40 14.84 2.79
N GLN A 297 1.53 14.60 4.10
CA GLN A 297 2.80 14.23 4.71
C GLN A 297 3.33 12.88 4.20
N ILE A 298 2.45 11.89 4.02
CA ILE A 298 2.81 10.60 3.43
C ILE A 298 3.24 10.78 1.97
N LEU A 299 2.51 11.60 1.20
CA LEU A 299 2.82 11.91 -0.19
C LEU A 299 4.15 12.63 -0.35
N THR A 300 4.40 13.68 0.42
CA THR A 300 5.66 14.42 0.35
C THR A 300 6.82 13.52 0.77
N THR A 301 6.67 12.75 1.85
CA THR A 301 7.71 11.80 2.29
C THR A 301 8.00 10.76 1.22
N ILE A 302 6.98 10.19 0.58
CA ILE A 302 7.19 9.14 -0.43
C ILE A 302 7.66 9.74 -1.76
N ALA A 303 7.17 10.91 -2.19
CA ALA A 303 7.67 11.60 -3.39
C ALA A 303 9.16 11.96 -3.24
N ILE A 304 9.55 12.46 -2.06
CA ILE A 304 10.96 12.67 -1.70
C ILE A 304 11.71 11.33 -1.74
N THR A 305 11.16 10.27 -1.13
CA THR A 305 11.80 8.94 -1.13
C THR A 305 11.97 8.36 -2.53
N ILE A 306 10.98 8.51 -3.42
CA ILE A 306 11.03 8.02 -4.81
C ILE A 306 12.05 8.83 -5.62
N GLY A 307 12.03 10.15 -5.50
CA GLY A 307 13.00 11.03 -6.16
C GLY A 307 14.44 10.71 -5.74
N ILE A 308 14.67 10.53 -4.44
CA ILE A 308 15.97 10.13 -3.91
C ILE A 308 16.33 8.73 -4.38
N VAL A 309 15.47 7.72 -4.19
CA VAL A 309 15.81 6.32 -4.48
C VAL A 309 16.10 6.11 -5.96
N GLY A 310 15.30 6.72 -6.84
CA GLY A 310 15.48 6.60 -8.29
C GLY A 310 16.81 7.17 -8.76
N VAL A 311 17.16 8.38 -8.32
CA VAL A 311 18.36 9.09 -8.80
C VAL A 311 19.61 8.69 -8.01
N ALA A 312 19.52 8.62 -6.68
CA ALA A 312 20.65 8.25 -5.81
C ALA A 312 21.13 6.82 -6.04
N SER A 313 20.22 5.88 -6.34
CA SER A 313 20.64 4.49 -6.57
C SER A 313 21.51 4.36 -7.82
N GLN A 314 21.36 5.22 -8.82
CA GLN A 314 22.15 5.19 -10.05
C GLN A 314 23.53 5.86 -9.91
N ALA A 315 23.73 6.72 -8.91
CA ALA A 315 24.96 7.49 -8.72
C ALA A 315 26.24 6.63 -8.71
N PRO A 316 26.30 5.50 -7.97
CA PRO A 316 27.50 4.67 -7.94
C PRO A 316 27.84 4.08 -9.31
N SER A 317 26.84 3.65 -10.08
CA SER A 317 27.03 3.11 -11.43
C SER A 317 27.57 4.19 -12.37
N ILE A 318 26.95 5.38 -12.37
CA ILE A 318 27.38 6.56 -13.13
C ILE A 318 28.83 6.93 -12.80
N MET A 319 29.17 6.96 -11.51
CA MET A 319 30.52 7.28 -11.06
C MET A 319 31.54 6.25 -11.57
N SER A 320 31.19 4.96 -11.50
CA SER A 320 32.02 3.87 -12.01
C SER A 320 32.20 3.99 -13.53
N GLN A 321 31.16 4.36 -14.28
CA GLN A 321 31.23 4.61 -15.72
C GLN A 321 32.13 5.81 -16.07
N ILE A 322 32.05 6.90 -15.31
CA ILE A 322 32.94 8.07 -15.49
C ILE A 322 34.39 7.65 -15.24
N LYS A 323 34.67 6.95 -14.15
CA LYS A 323 36.01 6.44 -13.82
C LYS A 323 36.56 5.60 -14.96
N ASN A 324 35.78 4.60 -15.42
CA ASN A 324 36.20 3.71 -16.49
C ASN A 324 36.44 4.47 -17.79
N SER A 325 35.51 5.34 -18.19
CA SER A 325 35.61 6.07 -19.45
C SER A 325 36.80 7.03 -19.47
N VAL A 326 37.03 7.76 -18.37
CA VAL A 326 38.21 8.64 -18.22
C VAL A 326 39.50 7.84 -18.30
N ARG A 327 39.54 6.66 -17.68
CA ARG A 327 40.70 5.78 -17.73
C ARG A 327 40.99 5.30 -19.15
N THR A 328 39.99 4.76 -19.87
CA THR A 328 40.15 4.32 -21.26
C THR A 328 40.59 5.46 -22.19
N ILE A 329 39.99 6.65 -22.03
CA ILE A 329 40.36 7.86 -22.78
C ILE A 329 41.82 8.25 -22.52
N SER A 330 42.27 8.13 -21.26
CA SER A 330 43.64 8.47 -20.88
C SER A 330 44.65 7.50 -21.47
N LEU A 331 44.37 6.19 -21.43
CA LEU A 331 45.20 5.15 -22.08
C LEU A 331 45.25 5.37 -23.59
N THR A 332 44.11 5.66 -24.22
CA THR A 332 44.01 5.95 -25.65
C THR A 332 44.86 7.16 -26.04
N ALA A 333 44.76 8.24 -25.27
CA ALA A 333 45.55 9.45 -25.49
C ALA A 333 47.06 9.20 -25.30
N ALA A 334 47.45 8.43 -24.27
CA ALA A 334 48.84 8.05 -24.03
C ALA A 334 49.41 7.16 -25.15
N GLY A 335 48.57 6.31 -25.74
CA GLY A 335 48.86 5.55 -26.96
C GLY A 335 48.88 6.37 -28.25
N LYS A 336 48.76 7.70 -28.17
CA LYS A 336 48.68 8.65 -29.31
C LYS A 336 47.51 8.37 -30.27
N LEU A 337 46.47 7.70 -29.80
CA LEU A 337 45.24 7.48 -30.55
C LEU A 337 44.25 8.64 -30.26
N PRO A 338 43.47 9.09 -31.26
CA PRO A 338 42.51 10.19 -31.07
C PRO A 338 41.32 9.74 -30.22
N PRO A 339 41.14 10.23 -28.97
CA PRO A 339 40.15 9.68 -28.05
C PRO A 339 38.70 9.80 -28.53
N MET A 340 38.40 10.81 -29.34
CA MET A 340 37.06 11.05 -29.92
C MET A 340 36.56 9.93 -30.83
N LYS A 341 37.46 9.06 -31.33
CA LYS A 341 37.06 7.93 -32.17
C LYS A 341 36.59 6.71 -31.36
N PHE A 342 36.71 6.75 -30.04
CA PHE A 342 36.44 5.59 -29.18
C PHE A 342 35.08 5.74 -28.46
N PRO A 343 34.33 4.64 -28.28
CA PRO A 343 33.02 4.66 -27.61
C PRO A 343 33.04 5.31 -26.21
N SER A 344 34.13 5.14 -25.46
CA SER A 344 34.29 5.70 -24.11
C SER A 344 34.20 7.23 -24.07
N TYR A 345 34.56 7.93 -25.15
CA TYR A 345 34.39 9.40 -25.25
C TYR A 345 32.92 9.79 -25.28
N PHE A 346 32.12 9.13 -26.12
CA PHE A 346 30.68 9.37 -26.22
C PHE A 346 29.94 8.95 -24.95
N LEU A 347 30.35 7.82 -24.34
CA LEU A 347 29.82 7.38 -23.07
C LEU A 347 30.07 8.43 -21.99
N LEU A 348 31.32 8.89 -21.83
CA LEU A 348 31.66 9.94 -20.86
C LEU A 348 30.83 11.22 -21.07
N LYS A 349 30.67 11.66 -22.33
CA LYS A 349 29.86 12.83 -22.67
C LYS A 349 28.40 12.65 -22.27
N ASN A 350 27.80 11.51 -22.59
CA ASN A 350 26.41 11.20 -22.24
C ASN A 350 26.23 11.10 -20.72
N THR A 351 27.15 10.44 -20.02
CA THR A 351 27.12 10.30 -18.56
C THR A 351 27.27 11.66 -17.87
N LEU A 352 28.12 12.56 -18.37
CA LEU A 352 28.23 13.93 -17.86
C LEU A 352 27.00 14.78 -18.14
N ASN A 353 26.39 14.64 -19.32
CA ASN A 353 25.11 15.31 -19.62
C ASN A 353 24.02 14.83 -18.66
N PHE A 354 23.91 13.51 -18.42
CA PHE A 354 22.98 12.97 -17.44
C PHE A 354 23.27 13.54 -16.05
N LEU A 355 24.54 13.60 -15.64
CA LEU A 355 24.92 14.14 -14.34
C LEU A 355 24.49 15.61 -14.21
N GLN A 356 24.78 16.43 -15.22
CA GLN A 356 24.53 17.86 -15.23
C GLN A 356 23.03 18.20 -15.31
N TYR A 357 22.28 17.49 -16.16
CA TYR A 357 20.89 17.85 -16.49
C TYR A 357 19.84 17.04 -15.72
N VAL A 358 20.18 15.86 -15.22
CA VAL A 358 19.24 14.97 -14.51
C VAL A 358 19.67 14.77 -13.07
N TYR A 359 20.90 14.33 -12.82
CA TYR A 359 21.32 13.95 -11.46
C TYR A 359 21.43 15.16 -10.53
N VAL A 360 22.27 16.14 -10.88
CA VAL A 360 22.59 17.28 -10.01
C VAL A 360 21.35 18.10 -9.67
N PRO A 361 20.46 18.48 -10.61
CA PRO A 361 19.24 19.23 -10.28
C PRO A 361 18.32 18.48 -9.30
N ASN A 362 18.17 17.16 -9.48
CA ASN A 362 17.29 16.36 -8.63
C ASN A 362 17.88 16.10 -7.24
N MET A 363 19.20 16.01 -7.14
CA MET A 363 19.90 15.59 -5.92
C MET A 363 20.39 16.75 -5.06
N TYR A 364 20.61 17.92 -5.66
CA TYR A 364 21.04 19.15 -4.95
C TYR A 364 20.07 19.55 -3.83
N HIS A 365 18.78 19.28 -3.99
CA HIS A 365 17.77 19.62 -2.99
C HIS A 365 17.75 18.68 -1.77
N VAL A 366 18.44 17.54 -1.84
CA VAL A 366 18.24 16.44 -0.88
C VAL A 366 19.52 15.99 -0.18
N HIS A 367 20.69 16.24 -0.77
CA HIS A 367 21.94 15.96 -0.10
C HIS A 367 22.30 17.06 0.90
N SER A 368 22.61 16.66 2.13
CA SER A 368 23.34 17.52 3.05
C SER A 368 24.71 17.86 2.44
N ILE A 369 25.19 19.08 2.64
CA ILE A 369 26.58 19.50 2.31
C ILE A 369 27.49 19.19 3.51
N GLU A 370 26.92 18.90 4.67
CA GLU A 370 27.65 18.46 5.85
C GLU A 370 28.38 17.15 5.55
N SER A 371 29.57 17.04 6.10
CA SER A 371 30.43 15.90 5.88
C SER A 371 30.02 14.75 6.81
N ASP A 372 29.93 13.53 6.28
CA ASP A 372 29.46 12.36 7.04
C ASP A 372 30.56 11.77 7.96
N ASN A 373 31.61 12.52 8.27
CA ASN A 373 32.85 12.02 8.89
C ASN A 373 33.51 10.90 8.07
N ILE A 374 33.28 10.87 6.75
CA ILE A 374 33.89 9.91 5.84
C ILE A 374 35.16 10.54 5.28
N ASN A 375 36.25 10.23 5.95
CA ASN A 375 37.59 10.61 5.57
C ASN A 375 37.93 10.08 4.17
N THR A 376 38.06 11.00 3.20
CA THR A 376 38.51 10.68 1.84
C THR A 376 39.95 11.13 1.64
N ILE A 377 40.71 10.28 0.97
CA ILE A 377 42.12 10.50 0.68
C ILE A 377 42.25 11.37 -0.58
N HIS A 378 42.92 12.51 -0.46
CA HIS A 378 43.21 13.40 -1.58
C HIS A 378 44.71 13.49 -1.87
N PRO A 379 45.13 13.17 -3.09
CA PRO A 379 46.51 13.39 -3.49
C PRO A 379 46.79 14.90 -3.57
N THR A 380 47.82 15.36 -2.85
CA THR A 380 48.24 16.77 -2.78
C THR A 380 49.30 17.15 -3.82
N GLY A 381 49.84 16.17 -4.55
CA GLY A 381 50.90 16.37 -5.55
C GLY A 381 51.41 15.04 -6.13
N TYR A 382 52.37 15.11 -7.06
CA TYR A 382 53.00 13.91 -7.64
C TYR A 382 53.87 13.13 -6.63
N ASP A 383 54.29 13.76 -5.53
CA ASP A 383 55.26 13.22 -4.56
C ASP A 383 54.88 13.45 -3.08
N SER A 384 53.63 13.78 -2.75
CA SER A 384 53.24 14.19 -1.38
C SER A 384 52.13 13.34 -0.76
N TYR A 385 52.22 13.19 0.57
CA TYR A 385 51.29 12.44 1.41
C TYR A 385 49.83 12.84 1.16
N ASP A 386 48.97 11.82 1.13
CA ASP A 386 47.54 11.92 0.99
C ASP A 386 46.93 12.78 2.11
N GLU A 387 46.30 13.90 1.75
CA GLU A 387 45.57 14.73 2.69
C GLU A 387 44.19 14.09 2.90
N VAL A 388 43.96 13.61 4.11
CA VAL A 388 42.64 13.12 4.51
C VAL A 388 41.72 14.33 4.67
N LYS A 389 40.71 14.44 3.82
CA LYS A 389 39.64 15.43 3.97
C LYS A 389 38.32 14.73 4.14
N ASP A 390 37.55 15.23 5.07
CA ASP A 390 36.15 14.90 5.20
C ASP A 390 35.37 15.69 4.14
N ILE A 391 35.12 15.07 2.98
CA ILE A 391 34.40 15.69 1.88
C ILE A 391 33.14 14.90 1.59
N ASN A 392 32.00 15.60 1.60
CA ASN A 392 30.73 15.03 1.20
C ASN A 392 30.75 14.46 -0.23
N TYR A 393 30.09 13.31 -0.43
CA TYR A 393 29.98 12.60 -1.72
C TYR A 393 29.56 13.51 -2.90
N PHE A 394 28.61 14.42 -2.67
CA PHE A 394 28.13 15.36 -3.68
C PHE A 394 29.26 16.30 -4.17
N ASN A 395 30.08 16.82 -3.25
CA ASN A 395 31.22 17.68 -3.59
C ASN A 395 32.28 16.92 -4.40
N ILE A 396 32.53 15.65 -4.07
CA ILE A 396 33.42 14.78 -4.83
C ILE A 396 32.89 14.58 -6.25
N MET A 397 31.59 14.35 -6.39
CA MET A 397 30.96 14.13 -7.69
C MET A 397 30.99 15.38 -8.57
N MET A 398 30.68 16.56 -8.03
CA MET A 398 30.84 17.83 -8.74
C MET A 398 32.30 18.09 -9.16
N LYS A 399 33.27 17.71 -8.32
CA LYS A 399 34.71 17.82 -8.64
C LYS A 399 35.08 16.88 -9.79
N ILE A 400 34.56 15.65 -9.78
CA ILE A 400 34.76 14.66 -10.85
C ILE A 400 34.13 15.14 -12.15
N GLU A 401 32.89 15.65 -12.12
CA GLU A 401 32.21 16.23 -13.28
C GLU A 401 33.04 17.35 -13.91
N ARG A 402 33.44 18.35 -13.12
CA ARG A 402 34.25 19.48 -13.61
C ARG A 402 35.57 19.03 -14.22
N LYS A 403 36.22 18.01 -13.64
CA LYS A 403 37.47 17.45 -14.18
C LYS A 403 37.24 16.67 -15.46
N ALA A 404 36.21 15.83 -15.51
CA ALA A 404 35.87 15.04 -16.68
C ALA A 404 35.42 15.94 -17.85
N LYS A 405 34.68 17.02 -17.56
CA LYS A 405 34.33 18.05 -18.54
C LYS A 405 35.57 18.74 -19.11
N LYS A 406 36.56 19.08 -18.26
CA LYS A 406 37.87 19.56 -18.74
C LYS A 406 38.56 18.55 -19.64
N ILE A 407 38.45 17.24 -19.39
CA ILE A 407 39.02 16.21 -20.27
C ILE A 407 38.30 16.20 -21.64
N LEU A 408 36.98 16.32 -21.66
CA LEU A 408 36.19 16.40 -22.90
C LEU A 408 36.45 17.67 -23.69
N ASP A 409 36.56 18.82 -23.02
CA ASP A 409 36.78 20.14 -23.63
C ASP A 409 38.23 20.31 -24.14
N ARG A 410 39.18 19.53 -23.61
CA ARG A 410 40.63 19.62 -23.90
C ARG A 410 41.09 19.00 -25.22
N SER A 411 40.20 18.80 -26.19
CA SER A 411 40.62 18.59 -27.58
C SER A 411 41.29 19.82 -28.22
N ASN A 412 41.43 20.94 -27.50
CA ASN A 412 42.35 22.02 -27.88
C ASN A 412 43.05 22.67 -26.66
N LEU A 413 44.36 22.42 -26.57
CA LEU A 413 45.43 23.17 -25.89
C LEU A 413 45.65 23.16 -24.36
N LYS A 414 46.94 23.36 -24.06
CA LYS A 414 47.73 23.19 -22.83
C LYS A 414 47.26 24.07 -21.67
N GLY A 415 47.43 23.55 -20.45
CA GLY A 415 46.86 24.10 -19.23
C GLY A 415 47.57 25.34 -18.66
N GLN A 416 46.81 26.08 -17.83
CA GLN A 416 47.22 26.90 -16.67
C GLN A 416 45.99 27.68 -16.18
N PHE A 417 45.28 27.28 -15.11
CA PHE A 417 44.23 28.14 -14.52
C PHE A 417 43.93 27.83 -13.03
N GLY A 418 44.91 28.08 -12.16
CA GLY A 418 44.69 28.10 -10.70
C GLY A 418 44.17 29.43 -10.15
N LYS A 419 44.37 30.55 -10.87
CA LYS A 419 44.17 31.90 -10.29
C LYS A 419 42.77 32.49 -10.44
N LEU A 420 42.02 32.09 -11.48
CA LEU A 420 40.60 32.41 -11.64
C LEU A 420 39.69 31.57 -10.74
N PHE A 421 40.18 30.40 -10.31
CA PHE A 421 39.47 29.43 -9.46
C PHE A 421 39.25 29.96 -8.03
N LEU A 422 40.21 30.69 -7.46
CA LEU A 422 40.08 31.23 -6.10
C LEU A 422 39.12 32.43 -6.04
N LYS A 423 39.14 33.31 -7.04
CA LYS A 423 38.30 34.52 -7.05
C LYS A 423 36.80 34.25 -7.24
N SER A 424 36.43 33.12 -7.84
CA SER A 424 35.03 32.70 -7.97
C SER A 424 34.48 32.01 -6.73
N ILE A 425 35.35 31.50 -5.84
CA ILE A 425 34.97 30.81 -4.60
C ILE A 425 34.51 31.84 -3.57
N ASP A 426 35.29 32.90 -3.36
CA ASP A 426 34.99 33.94 -2.36
C ASP A 426 33.67 34.69 -2.68
N MET A 427 33.36 34.93 -3.96
CA MET A 427 32.11 35.61 -4.36
C MET A 427 30.85 34.75 -4.25
N CYS A 428 30.98 33.42 -4.24
CA CYS A 428 29.84 32.51 -4.09
C CYS A 428 29.50 32.26 -2.62
N GLU A 429 30.50 32.22 -1.74
CA GLU A 429 30.34 32.00 -0.30
C GLU A 429 29.47 33.09 0.35
N ASP A 430 29.81 34.36 0.11
CA ASP A 430 29.08 35.50 0.68
C ASP A 430 27.60 35.55 0.24
N LYS A 431 27.32 35.16 -1.01
CA LYS A 431 25.97 35.20 -1.57
C LYS A 431 25.10 34.04 -1.08
N ILE A 432 25.71 32.89 -0.82
CA ILE A 432 25.02 31.70 -0.30
C ILE A 432 24.69 31.89 1.18
N VAL A 433 25.62 32.38 1.99
CA VAL A 433 25.38 32.70 3.41
C VAL A 433 24.25 33.72 3.56
N SER A 434 24.21 34.75 2.71
CA SER A 434 23.12 35.73 2.68
C SER A 434 21.74 35.12 2.38
N VAL A 435 21.64 34.20 1.42
CA VAL A 435 20.36 33.60 1.02
C VAL A 435 19.87 32.58 2.05
N ILE A 436 20.79 31.80 2.64
CA ILE A 436 20.47 30.84 3.70
C ILE A 436 19.94 31.58 4.94
N ASN A 437 20.63 32.62 5.39
CA ASN A 437 20.20 33.40 6.55
C ASN A 437 18.83 34.06 6.31
N GLN A 438 18.52 34.46 5.07
CA GLN A 438 17.22 35.04 4.73
C GLN A 438 16.10 34.00 4.73
N HIS A 439 16.34 32.79 4.20
CA HIS A 439 15.35 31.71 4.20
C HIS A 439 15.12 31.13 5.59
N GLU A 440 16.17 30.96 6.39
CA GLU A 440 16.08 30.53 7.78
C GLU A 440 15.25 31.51 8.61
N ALA A 441 15.50 32.82 8.44
CA ALA A 441 14.72 33.86 9.10
C ALA A 441 13.23 33.82 8.70
N ILE A 442 12.92 33.68 7.39
CA ILE A 442 11.53 33.58 6.91
C ILE A 442 10.83 32.34 7.49
N PHE A 443 11.53 31.21 7.54
CA PHE A 443 10.98 29.98 8.12
C PHE A 443 10.63 30.15 9.60
N PHE A 444 11.55 30.71 10.40
CA PHE A 444 11.28 30.95 11.82
C PHE A 444 10.16 31.97 12.05
N ILE A 445 10.02 32.98 11.17
CA ILE A 445 8.89 33.92 11.21
C ILE A 445 7.57 33.21 10.96
N ILE A 446 7.48 32.37 9.91
CA ILE A 446 6.26 31.61 9.59
C ILE A 446 5.90 30.66 10.74
N LEU A 447 6.90 29.96 11.29
CA LEU A 447 6.70 29.05 12.42
C LEU A 447 6.18 29.81 13.65
N ALA A 448 6.77 30.96 13.97
CA ALA A 448 6.32 31.80 15.07
C ALA A 448 4.87 32.28 14.88
N ILE A 449 4.49 32.70 13.68
CA ILE A 449 3.12 33.11 13.35
C ILE A 449 2.13 31.95 13.56
N ILE A 450 2.48 30.74 13.10
CA ILE A 450 1.63 29.54 13.28
C ILE A 450 1.46 29.21 14.77
N VAL A 451 2.55 29.26 15.54
CA VAL A 451 2.50 28.99 17.00
C VAL A 451 1.61 30.01 17.71
N VAL A 452 1.78 31.31 17.43
CA VAL A 452 0.95 32.37 18.01
C VAL A 452 -0.53 32.18 17.64
N PHE A 453 -0.81 31.84 16.38
CA PHE A 453 -2.17 31.59 15.92
C PHE A 453 -2.81 30.37 16.59
N MET A 454 -2.06 29.28 16.77
CA MET A 454 -2.54 28.09 17.48
C MET A 454 -2.80 28.39 18.96
N VAL A 455 -1.89 29.10 19.63
CA VAL A 455 -2.09 29.55 21.02
C VAL A 455 -3.33 30.44 21.12
N PHE A 456 -3.54 31.35 20.18
CA PHE A 456 -4.74 32.20 20.12
C PHE A 456 -6.01 31.36 19.97
N ILE A 457 -6.06 30.42 19.03
CA ILE A 457 -7.23 29.53 18.84
C ILE A 457 -7.52 28.75 20.12
N VAL A 458 -6.49 28.16 20.73
CA VAL A 458 -6.65 27.35 21.94
C VAL A 458 -7.17 28.22 23.10
N THR A 459 -6.54 29.36 23.36
CA THR A 459 -6.85 30.21 24.52
C THR A 459 -8.13 31.02 24.36
N GLN A 460 -8.41 31.57 23.18
CA GLN A 460 -9.55 32.47 22.95
C GLN A 460 -10.81 31.75 22.46
N ILE A 461 -10.66 30.63 21.75
CA ILE A 461 -11.80 29.93 21.14
C ILE A 461 -12.08 28.62 21.86
N ILE A 462 -11.08 27.74 22.01
CA ILE A 462 -11.32 26.37 22.50
C ILE A 462 -11.57 26.38 24.01
N VAL A 463 -10.69 26.96 24.81
CA VAL A 463 -10.80 26.96 26.28
C VAL A 463 -12.11 27.60 26.76
N PRO A 464 -12.53 28.80 26.29
CA PRO A 464 -13.76 29.42 26.76
C PRO A 464 -15.00 28.65 26.35
N ASN A 465 -15.03 28.08 25.14
CA ASN A 465 -16.16 27.27 24.68
C ASN A 465 -16.22 25.92 25.41
N SER A 466 -15.08 25.30 25.68
CA SER A 466 -15.00 24.07 26.48
C SER A 466 -15.50 24.32 27.90
N ASN A 467 -15.05 25.41 28.53
CA ASN A 467 -15.50 25.81 29.87
C ASN A 467 -17.01 26.12 29.91
N LYS A 468 -17.54 26.84 28.92
CA LYS A 468 -19.00 27.08 28.79
C LYS A 468 -19.77 25.78 28.59
N SER A 469 -19.28 24.87 27.74
CA SER A 469 -19.91 23.57 27.50
C SER A 469 -19.88 22.69 28.75
N SER A 470 -18.77 22.66 29.48
CA SER A 470 -18.63 21.90 30.72
C SER A 470 -19.59 22.42 31.80
N ARG A 471 -19.71 23.75 31.97
CA ARG A 471 -20.71 24.34 32.86
C ARG A 471 -22.13 23.95 32.45
N PHE A 472 -22.46 24.10 31.17
CA PHE A 472 -23.77 23.72 30.65
C PHE A 472 -24.11 22.24 30.88
N ILE A 473 -23.15 21.33 30.66
CA ILE A 473 -23.32 19.90 30.94
C ILE A 473 -23.52 19.68 32.44
N LYS A 474 -22.72 20.30 33.31
CA LYS A 474 -22.90 20.22 34.77
C LYS A 474 -24.27 20.73 35.20
N ASP A 475 -24.77 21.79 34.59
CA ASP A 475 -26.08 22.35 34.91
C ASP A 475 -27.22 21.44 34.44
N ILE A 476 -27.11 20.82 33.26
CA ILE A 476 -28.05 19.78 32.80
C ILE A 476 -28.05 18.58 33.76
N VAL A 477 -26.87 18.09 34.12
CA VAL A 477 -26.73 16.94 35.02
C VAL A 477 -27.29 17.26 36.41
N ARG A 478 -27.08 18.47 36.91
CA ARG A 478 -27.72 18.94 38.15
C ARG A 478 -29.24 19.00 38.01
N LEU A 479 -29.77 19.37 36.85
CA LEU A 479 -31.21 19.35 36.58
C LEU A 479 -31.75 17.92 36.63
N TYR A 480 -31.03 16.92 36.09
CA TYR A 480 -31.38 15.51 36.27
C TYR A 480 -31.35 15.07 37.75
N LYS A 481 -30.43 15.60 38.56
CA LYS A 481 -30.39 15.34 40.01
C LYS A 481 -31.63 15.85 40.75
N THR A 482 -32.37 16.81 40.18
CA THR A 482 -33.63 17.30 40.78
C THR A 482 -34.81 16.38 40.49
N LEU A 483 -34.69 15.42 39.56
CA LEU A 483 -35.73 14.43 39.33
C LEU A 483 -35.77 13.43 40.50
N PRO A 484 -36.96 13.06 41.00
CA PRO A 484 -37.09 12.07 42.06
C PRO A 484 -36.41 10.76 41.66
N GLY A 485 -35.64 10.14 42.56
CA GLY A 485 -34.98 8.85 42.29
C GLY A 485 -35.96 7.74 41.85
N LYS A 486 -37.25 7.85 42.22
CA LYS A 486 -38.33 6.97 41.77
C LYS A 486 -38.55 7.02 40.25
N PHE A 487 -38.45 8.21 39.64
CA PHE A 487 -38.63 8.39 38.19
C PHE A 487 -37.64 7.54 37.39
N PHE A 488 -36.35 7.57 37.77
CA PHE A 488 -35.34 6.75 37.12
C PHE A 488 -35.57 5.25 37.30
N HIS A 489 -36.13 4.84 38.43
CA HIS A 489 -36.44 3.44 38.67
C HIS A 489 -37.64 2.98 37.84
N GLU A 490 -38.69 3.79 37.76
CA GLU A 490 -39.87 3.56 36.94
C GLU A 490 -39.48 3.48 35.45
N GLN A 491 -38.70 4.44 34.94
CA GLN A 491 -38.27 4.44 33.54
C GLN A 491 -37.32 3.27 33.20
N SER A 492 -36.42 2.91 34.13
CA SER A 492 -35.52 1.76 33.98
C SER A 492 -36.30 0.44 33.96
N ASN A 493 -37.36 0.33 34.77
CA ASN A 493 -38.26 -0.82 34.77
C ASN A 493 -39.10 -0.85 33.48
N GLU A 494 -39.59 0.30 33.00
CA GLU A 494 -40.32 0.39 31.73
C GLU A 494 -39.45 -0.12 30.56
N TYR A 495 -38.16 0.26 30.50
CA TYR A 495 -37.27 -0.29 29.48
C TYR A 495 -37.02 -1.79 29.64
N MET A 496 -37.00 -2.32 30.88
CA MET A 496 -36.91 -3.77 31.10
C MET A 496 -38.16 -4.49 30.61
N ASP A 497 -39.33 -3.91 30.83
CA ASP A 497 -40.60 -4.46 30.36
C ASP A 497 -40.67 -4.42 28.83
N GLN A 498 -40.22 -3.33 28.19
CA GLN A 498 -40.10 -3.23 26.73
C GLN A 498 -39.08 -4.24 26.15
N ILE A 499 -37.93 -4.44 26.79
CA ILE A 499 -36.97 -5.47 26.38
C ILE A 499 -37.64 -6.85 26.46
N LYS A 500 -38.33 -7.14 27.56
CA LYS A 500 -39.01 -8.41 27.75
C LYS A 500 -40.11 -8.64 26.70
N GLU A 501 -40.91 -7.61 26.41
CA GLU A 501 -41.93 -7.64 25.36
C GLU A 501 -41.32 -7.91 23.98
N ILE A 502 -40.21 -7.25 23.62
CA ILE A 502 -39.51 -7.48 22.35
C ILE A 502 -38.94 -8.91 22.29
N CYS A 503 -38.32 -9.39 23.37
CA CYS A 503 -37.78 -10.75 23.41
C CYS A 503 -38.89 -11.81 23.28
N GLU A 504 -40.03 -11.62 23.96
CA GLU A 504 -41.17 -12.54 23.91
C GLU A 504 -41.89 -12.54 22.55
N ASN A 505 -42.03 -11.37 21.91
CA ASN A 505 -42.73 -11.25 20.62
C ASN A 505 -41.90 -11.74 19.42
N TYR A 506 -40.57 -11.74 19.51
CA TYR A 506 -39.69 -12.00 18.37
C TYR A 506 -38.76 -13.22 18.52
N ASP A 507 -38.82 -13.94 19.66
CA ASP A 507 -38.00 -15.12 19.96
C ASP A 507 -36.48 -14.86 19.80
N VAL A 508 -36.04 -13.69 20.28
CA VAL A 508 -34.64 -13.25 20.21
C VAL A 508 -34.01 -13.29 21.59
N GLU A 509 -32.97 -14.10 21.78
CA GLU A 509 -32.15 -14.09 23.01
C GLU A 509 -31.28 -12.82 23.06
N ASP A 510 -31.21 -12.13 24.21
CA ASP A 510 -30.31 -10.99 24.44
C ASP A 510 -28.85 -11.48 24.40
N GLU A 511 -28.20 -11.34 23.24
CA GLU A 511 -26.83 -11.84 23.04
C GLU A 511 -25.76 -10.93 23.67
N GLY A 512 -26.14 -9.75 24.20
CA GLY A 512 -25.23 -8.75 24.73
C GLY A 512 -24.18 -8.30 23.71
N ILE A 513 -24.40 -7.16 23.05
CA ILE A 513 -23.50 -6.56 22.04
C ILE A 513 -22.19 -5.98 22.68
N GLY A 514 -21.58 -6.68 23.64
CA GLY A 514 -20.32 -6.31 24.29
C GLY A 514 -19.05 -6.79 23.55
N LYS A 515 -19.17 -7.47 22.41
CA LYS A 515 -18.00 -7.99 21.68
C LYS A 515 -17.44 -6.97 20.68
N LYS A 516 -16.51 -6.15 21.18
CA LYS A 516 -15.60 -5.24 20.45
C LYS A 516 -15.49 -5.53 18.95
N ILE A 517 -16.13 -4.67 18.15
CA ILE A 517 -15.93 -4.60 16.70
C ILE A 517 -14.45 -4.32 16.42
N LYS A 518 -13.74 -5.32 15.89
CA LYS A 518 -12.32 -5.20 15.54
C LYS A 518 -12.19 -4.34 14.28
N LYS A 519 -11.61 -3.14 14.43
CA LYS A 519 -11.20 -2.28 13.33
C LYS A 519 -10.35 -3.06 12.31
N ASN A 520 -10.82 -3.10 11.06
CA ASN A 520 -10.15 -3.78 9.94
C ASN A 520 -8.75 -3.19 9.68
N LYS A 521 -7.72 -4.03 9.80
CA LYS A 521 -6.30 -3.73 9.51
C LYS A 521 -6.02 -3.77 8.00
N HIS A 522 -6.74 -3.02 7.18
CA HIS A 522 -6.47 -2.98 5.74
C HIS A 522 -5.25 -2.10 5.37
N SER A 523 -4.79 -1.20 6.25
CA SER A 523 -3.72 -0.25 5.89
C SER A 523 -2.29 -0.79 5.99
N SER A 524 -2.05 -2.00 6.50
CA SER A 524 -0.68 -2.50 6.72
C SER A 524 -0.10 -3.26 5.52
N LEU A 525 -0.94 -3.85 4.67
CA LEU A 525 -0.47 -4.74 3.59
C LEU A 525 0.21 -3.96 2.46
N TYR A 526 -0.35 -2.79 2.13
CA TYR A 526 0.16 -1.93 1.08
C TYR A 526 1.51 -1.28 1.41
N LYS A 527 1.67 -0.88 2.68
CA LYS A 527 2.92 -0.29 3.17
C LYS A 527 4.09 -1.28 3.05
N GLU A 528 3.83 -2.56 3.28
CA GLU A 528 4.86 -3.59 3.22
C GLU A 528 5.26 -3.89 1.78
N GLU A 529 4.30 -3.96 0.85
CA GLU A 529 4.61 -4.20 -0.57
C GLU A 529 5.44 -3.07 -1.19
N CYS A 530 5.07 -1.80 -0.96
CA CYS A 530 5.87 -0.67 -1.45
C CYS A 530 7.29 -0.66 -0.86
N LYS A 531 7.42 -0.97 0.44
CA LYS A 531 8.72 -1.06 1.12
C LYS A 531 9.58 -2.18 0.53
N ASN A 532 8.98 -3.34 0.27
CA ASN A 532 9.66 -4.50 -0.31
C ASN A 532 10.12 -4.20 -1.73
N LEU A 533 9.27 -3.57 -2.55
CA LEU A 533 9.64 -3.15 -3.90
C LEU A 533 10.79 -2.15 -3.89
N ILE A 534 10.74 -1.11 -3.05
CA ILE A 534 11.83 -0.13 -2.91
C ILE A 534 13.14 -0.82 -2.52
N THR A 535 13.08 -1.72 -1.54
CA THR A 535 14.26 -2.47 -1.07
C THR A 535 14.83 -3.35 -2.19
N PHE A 536 13.98 -3.99 -2.98
CA PHE A 536 14.37 -4.79 -4.12
C PHE A 536 15.03 -3.93 -5.21
N LEU A 537 14.42 -2.80 -5.60
CA LEU A 537 14.94 -1.87 -6.61
C LEU A 537 16.33 -1.33 -6.23
N VAL A 538 16.48 -0.85 -4.99
CA VAL A 538 17.76 -0.34 -4.46
C VAL A 538 18.87 -1.40 -4.57
N ASN A 539 18.58 -2.64 -4.20
CA ASN A 539 19.56 -3.71 -4.27
C ASN A 539 19.79 -4.19 -5.71
N SER A 540 18.78 -4.17 -6.59
CA SER A 540 18.95 -4.44 -8.01
C SER A 540 19.91 -3.44 -8.67
N THR A 541 19.83 -2.14 -8.31
CA THR A 541 20.73 -1.12 -8.87
C THR A 541 22.21 -1.35 -8.49
N LYS A 542 22.48 -2.02 -7.36
CA LYS A 542 23.86 -2.40 -7.00
C LYS A 542 24.49 -3.36 -8.00
N ARG A 543 23.72 -4.18 -8.72
CA ARG A 543 24.24 -5.06 -9.79
C ARG A 543 24.98 -4.22 -10.84
N GLY A 544 24.38 -3.11 -11.28
CA GLY A 544 24.98 -2.22 -12.28
C GLY A 544 26.28 -1.56 -11.82
N TYR A 545 26.35 -1.20 -10.54
CA TYR A 545 27.59 -0.73 -9.92
C TYR A 545 28.70 -1.79 -9.93
N TYR A 546 28.40 -3.00 -9.44
CA TYR A 546 29.40 -4.07 -9.39
C TYR A 546 29.86 -4.48 -10.78
N ILE A 547 28.96 -4.65 -11.74
CA ILE A 547 29.28 -4.98 -13.15
C ILE A 547 30.20 -3.92 -13.76
N THR A 548 29.88 -2.65 -13.61
CA THR A 548 30.73 -1.57 -14.17
C THR A 548 32.12 -1.57 -13.53
N SER A 549 32.19 -1.83 -12.22
CA SER A 549 33.45 -1.87 -11.47
C SER A 549 34.29 -3.10 -11.83
N ILE A 550 33.64 -4.24 -12.02
CA ILE A 550 34.25 -5.48 -12.50
C ILE A 550 34.80 -5.29 -13.92
N ASN A 551 34.02 -4.70 -14.83
CA ASN A 551 34.48 -4.42 -16.20
C ASN A 551 35.75 -3.58 -16.20
N HIS A 552 35.78 -2.53 -15.36
CA HIS A 552 36.96 -1.70 -15.17
C HIS A 552 38.14 -2.51 -14.61
N LEU A 553 37.93 -3.33 -13.57
CA LEU A 553 38.98 -4.15 -12.99
C LEU A 553 39.50 -5.22 -13.96
N CYS A 554 38.65 -5.76 -14.84
CA CYS A 554 39.09 -6.67 -15.91
C CYS A 554 40.07 -5.99 -16.87
N GLU A 555 39.83 -4.72 -17.22
CA GLU A 555 40.76 -3.90 -18.02
C GLU A 555 42.06 -3.61 -17.25
N GLU A 556 41.98 -3.33 -15.94
CA GLU A 556 43.16 -3.06 -15.10
C GLU A 556 44.02 -4.30 -14.87
N VAL A 557 43.44 -5.49 -14.79
CA VAL A 557 44.18 -6.77 -14.70
C VAL A 557 45.07 -7.02 -15.93
N ILE A 558 44.67 -6.54 -17.10
CA ILE A 558 45.51 -6.58 -18.32
C ILE A 558 46.51 -5.43 -18.34
N THR A 559 46.09 -4.24 -17.89
CA THR A 559 46.91 -3.03 -17.89
C THR A 559 48.07 -3.10 -16.89
N LYS A 560 47.83 -3.69 -15.70
CA LYS A 560 48.78 -3.80 -14.57
C LYS A 560 49.47 -2.48 -14.21
N ASP A 561 48.68 -1.41 -14.08
CA ASP A 561 49.22 -0.09 -13.77
C ASP A 561 49.66 0.04 -12.32
N ARG A 562 50.97 -0.10 -12.11
CA ARG A 562 51.62 -0.01 -10.80
C ARG A 562 51.54 1.37 -10.14
N TYR A 563 51.12 2.41 -10.87
CA TYR A 563 50.86 3.72 -10.26
C TYR A 563 49.53 3.77 -9.52
N TYR A 564 48.58 2.89 -9.84
CA TYR A 564 47.25 2.87 -9.24
C TYR A 564 47.00 1.67 -8.34
N TYR A 565 47.56 0.51 -8.67
CA TYR A 565 47.35 -0.73 -7.93
C TYR A 565 48.69 -1.37 -7.58
N SER A 566 48.79 -1.92 -6.38
CA SER A 566 49.92 -2.77 -6.02
C SER A 566 49.87 -4.05 -6.85
N GLU A 567 51.02 -4.70 -7.10
CA GLU A 567 51.06 -5.92 -7.92
C GLU A 567 50.12 -7.01 -7.36
N GLY A 568 49.14 -7.43 -8.17
CA GLY A 568 48.13 -8.43 -7.83
C GLY A 568 46.92 -7.89 -7.06
N GLU A 569 46.91 -6.60 -6.70
CA GLU A 569 45.79 -5.97 -6.00
C GLU A 569 44.55 -5.86 -6.89
N GLU A 570 44.74 -5.57 -8.18
CA GLU A 570 43.68 -5.52 -9.18
C GLU A 570 42.91 -6.84 -9.28
N LEU A 571 43.61 -7.97 -9.26
CA LEU A 571 43.00 -9.30 -9.28
C LEU A 571 42.30 -9.62 -7.94
N ARG A 572 42.91 -9.24 -6.82
CA ARG A 572 42.29 -9.39 -5.49
C ARG A 572 40.96 -8.63 -5.41
N LEU A 573 40.94 -7.38 -5.89
CA LEU A 573 39.73 -6.56 -5.95
C LEU A 573 38.70 -7.13 -6.94
N LEU A 574 39.14 -7.64 -8.10
CA LEU A 574 38.26 -8.28 -9.07
C LEU A 574 37.52 -9.48 -8.45
N ASN A 575 38.25 -10.35 -7.72
CA ASN A 575 37.68 -11.50 -7.02
C ASN A 575 36.69 -11.09 -5.92
N ASP A 576 37.03 -10.09 -5.09
CA ASP A 576 36.14 -9.57 -4.05
C ASP A 576 34.82 -9.01 -4.64
N TYR A 577 34.91 -8.28 -5.76
CA TYR A 577 33.72 -7.75 -6.44
C TYR A 577 32.90 -8.84 -7.12
N TYR A 578 33.55 -9.86 -7.69
CA TYR A 578 32.90 -11.04 -8.24
C TYR A 578 32.07 -11.78 -7.17
N GLU A 579 32.67 -12.06 -6.01
CA GLU A 579 31.98 -12.74 -4.89
C GLU A 579 30.78 -11.92 -4.39
N LYS A 580 30.95 -10.60 -4.24
CA LYS A 580 29.86 -9.68 -3.84
C LYS A 580 28.73 -9.64 -4.86
N LEU A 581 29.04 -9.65 -6.15
CA LEU A 581 28.01 -9.68 -7.21
C LEU A 581 27.26 -11.02 -7.18
N GLN A 582 27.96 -12.14 -6.99
CA GLN A 582 27.35 -13.46 -6.91
C GLN A 582 26.45 -13.60 -5.67
N GLU A 583 26.89 -13.09 -4.52
CA GLU A 583 26.08 -13.08 -3.30
C GLU A 583 24.85 -12.18 -3.46
N LEU A 584 25.02 -10.98 -4.02
CA LEU A 584 23.92 -10.05 -4.31
C LEU A 584 22.87 -10.71 -5.21
N GLU A 585 23.31 -11.39 -6.27
CA GLU A 585 22.43 -12.07 -7.21
C GLU A 585 21.64 -13.21 -6.53
N THR A 586 22.32 -14.01 -5.72
CA THR A 586 21.68 -15.09 -4.94
C THR A 586 20.67 -14.54 -3.93
N ASN A 587 21.01 -13.43 -3.26
CA ASN A 587 20.15 -12.76 -2.30
C ASN A 587 18.91 -12.12 -2.98
N LEU A 588 19.04 -11.57 -4.19
CA LEU A 588 17.91 -11.07 -4.97
C LEU A 588 17.00 -12.20 -5.45
N LYS A 589 17.56 -13.30 -5.94
CA LYS A 589 16.82 -14.49 -6.39
C LYS A 589 16.11 -15.24 -5.26
N SER A 590 16.69 -15.25 -4.06
CA SER A 590 16.05 -15.84 -2.88
C SER A 590 14.96 -14.96 -2.24
N GLY A 591 14.76 -13.74 -2.75
CA GLY A 591 13.81 -12.79 -2.18
C GLY A 591 14.26 -12.20 -0.84
N LYS A 592 15.55 -12.23 -0.48
CA LYS A 592 16.05 -11.68 0.79
C LYS A 592 15.72 -10.19 0.97
N TYR A 593 15.63 -9.44 -0.13
CA TYR A 593 15.42 -7.99 -0.14
C TYR A 593 13.96 -7.56 -0.40
N GLY A 594 12.98 -8.31 0.10
CA GLY A 594 11.55 -7.96 -0.03
C GLY A 594 10.58 -9.14 -0.13
N GLY A 595 11.06 -10.38 0.02
CA GLY A 595 10.28 -11.61 0.06
C GLY A 595 9.79 -12.14 -1.29
N LYS A 596 9.90 -11.38 -2.37
CA LYS A 596 9.41 -11.70 -3.72
C LYS A 596 10.56 -11.73 -4.73
N HIS A 597 10.52 -12.70 -5.65
CA HIS A 597 11.39 -12.75 -6.82
C HIS A 597 11.01 -11.64 -7.82
N SER A 598 11.91 -11.28 -8.75
CA SER A 598 11.61 -10.32 -9.83
C SER A 598 10.37 -10.72 -10.64
N SER A 599 10.18 -12.03 -10.85
CA SER A 599 9.02 -12.64 -11.52
C SER A 599 7.72 -12.55 -10.75
N ASP A 600 7.77 -12.31 -9.44
CA ASP A 600 6.56 -12.22 -8.60
C ASP A 600 5.97 -10.82 -8.58
N TYR A 601 6.67 -9.84 -9.16
CA TYR A 601 6.17 -8.50 -9.37
C TYR A 601 5.56 -8.40 -10.77
N ALA A 602 4.23 -8.40 -10.86
CA ALA A 602 3.51 -8.29 -12.13
C ALA A 602 3.94 -7.08 -12.99
N ILE A 603 4.40 -6.00 -12.34
CA ILE A 603 4.94 -4.82 -13.04
C ILE A 603 6.17 -5.11 -13.89
N PHE A 604 6.87 -6.23 -13.65
CA PHE A 604 8.07 -6.64 -14.38
C PHE A 604 7.81 -7.78 -15.37
N ASP A 605 6.57 -8.22 -15.57
CA ASP A 605 6.26 -9.35 -16.47
C ASP A 605 6.78 -9.13 -17.89
N LYS A 606 6.70 -7.89 -18.39
CA LYS A 606 7.27 -7.50 -19.70
C LYS A 606 8.79 -7.63 -19.78
N LEU A 607 9.49 -7.51 -18.65
CA LEU A 607 10.94 -7.64 -18.57
C LEU A 607 11.39 -9.09 -18.36
N ASN A 608 10.53 -9.92 -17.76
CA ASN A 608 10.83 -11.31 -17.45
C ASN A 608 10.51 -12.25 -18.63
N ASN A 609 9.51 -11.91 -19.45
CA ASN A 609 9.02 -12.77 -20.54
C ASN A 609 9.48 -12.26 -21.92
N ASN A 610 10.67 -12.67 -22.36
CA ASN A 610 11.28 -12.33 -23.66
C ASN A 610 11.29 -10.82 -23.96
N PRO A 611 12.12 -10.08 -23.21
CA PRO A 611 12.05 -8.63 -23.17
C PRO A 611 12.60 -7.94 -24.44
N GLY A 612 13.33 -8.65 -25.29
CA GLY A 612 14.00 -8.05 -26.45
C GLY A 612 15.09 -7.07 -26.00
N CYS A 613 15.21 -5.94 -26.70
CA CYS A 613 16.12 -4.88 -26.24
C CYS A 613 15.52 -4.04 -25.12
N VAL A 614 16.10 -4.11 -23.91
CA VAL A 614 15.67 -3.27 -22.80
C VAL A 614 16.62 -2.10 -22.60
N ARG A 615 16.12 -0.89 -22.88
CA ARG A 615 16.81 0.38 -22.65
C ARG A 615 15.82 1.44 -22.17
N GLY A 616 16.28 2.37 -21.33
CA GLY A 616 15.50 3.56 -21.02
C GLY A 616 15.22 4.36 -22.29
N GLN A 617 14.15 5.16 -22.29
CA GLN A 617 13.61 5.82 -23.49
C GLN A 617 14.66 6.61 -24.30
N HIS A 618 15.61 7.24 -23.62
CA HIS A 618 16.66 8.07 -24.22
C HIS A 618 17.82 7.27 -24.83
N LEU A 619 17.87 5.95 -24.62
CA LEU A 619 18.92 5.05 -25.12
C LEU A 619 18.39 3.99 -26.08
N LEU A 620 17.14 4.07 -26.54
CA LEU A 620 16.54 3.10 -27.45
C LEU A 620 17.32 2.95 -28.77
N ASP A 621 17.99 4.01 -29.25
CA ASP A 621 18.82 3.93 -30.45
C ASP A 621 20.03 2.98 -30.28
N GLN A 622 20.48 2.74 -29.03
CA GLN A 622 21.55 1.78 -28.76
C GLN A 622 21.15 0.35 -29.12
N CYS A 623 19.85 0.03 -29.11
CA CYS A 623 19.34 -1.27 -29.48
C CYS A 623 19.68 -1.62 -30.94
N LYS A 624 19.60 -0.62 -31.83
CA LYS A 624 19.90 -0.75 -33.27
C LYS A 624 21.40 -0.82 -33.54
N SER A 625 22.23 -0.32 -32.63
CA SER A 625 23.69 -0.33 -32.76
C SER A 625 24.35 -1.58 -32.17
N ARG A 626 23.58 -2.53 -31.63
CA ARG A 626 24.14 -3.78 -31.11
C ARG A 626 24.81 -4.56 -32.24
N LYS A 627 26.01 -5.05 -31.98
CA LYS A 627 26.76 -5.92 -32.88
C LYS A 627 26.91 -7.26 -32.17
N PHE A 628 26.34 -8.29 -32.77
CA PHE A 628 26.39 -9.65 -32.25
C PHE A 628 27.58 -10.40 -32.81
N ASP A 629 28.16 -11.27 -32.01
CA ASP A 629 29.24 -12.19 -32.39
C ASP A 629 28.91 -13.60 -31.90
N ASN A 630 29.89 -14.51 -31.98
CA ASN A 630 29.70 -15.92 -31.62
C ASN A 630 29.46 -16.14 -30.12
N VAL A 631 29.83 -15.18 -29.26
CA VAL A 631 29.73 -15.31 -27.80
C VAL A 631 28.62 -14.41 -27.26
N TYR A 632 28.53 -13.18 -27.74
CA TYR A 632 27.43 -12.25 -27.49
C TYR A 632 26.39 -12.37 -28.60
N THR A 633 25.52 -13.36 -28.47
CA THR A 633 24.46 -13.66 -29.46
C THR A 633 23.23 -12.76 -29.25
N GLU A 634 22.42 -12.61 -30.30
CA GLU A 634 21.15 -11.88 -30.22
C GLU A 634 20.17 -12.52 -29.22
N GLU A 635 20.14 -13.86 -29.17
CA GLU A 635 19.32 -14.61 -28.22
C GLU A 635 19.70 -14.27 -26.77
N LEU A 636 21.00 -14.28 -26.45
CA LEU A 636 21.51 -13.89 -25.14
C LEU A 636 21.15 -12.43 -24.82
N ALA A 637 21.39 -11.52 -25.76
CA ALA A 637 21.13 -10.09 -25.58
C ALA A 637 19.64 -9.72 -25.42
N ASN A 638 18.73 -10.61 -25.83
CA ASN A 638 17.28 -10.45 -25.73
C ASN A 638 16.65 -11.31 -24.62
N SER A 639 17.47 -12.02 -23.84
CA SER A 639 17.03 -12.88 -22.75
C SER A 639 16.62 -12.10 -21.50
N SER A 640 15.99 -12.78 -20.53
CA SER A 640 15.62 -12.17 -19.24
C SER A 640 16.85 -11.76 -18.42
N LEU A 641 16.66 -10.80 -17.51
CA LEU A 641 17.73 -10.29 -16.63
C LEU A 641 18.43 -11.42 -15.86
N ASP A 642 17.66 -12.40 -15.37
CA ASP A 642 18.22 -13.48 -14.56
C ASP A 642 19.12 -14.42 -15.37
N TYR A 643 18.83 -14.60 -16.66
CA TYR A 643 19.65 -15.40 -17.56
C TYR A 643 20.94 -14.66 -17.95
N ILE A 644 20.84 -13.40 -18.37
CA ILE A 644 22.02 -12.58 -18.72
C ILE A 644 22.96 -12.41 -17.52
N MET A 645 22.44 -12.31 -16.29
CA MET A 645 23.25 -12.27 -15.08
C MET A 645 24.04 -13.57 -14.85
N VAL A 646 23.41 -14.73 -15.08
CA VAL A 646 24.08 -16.04 -14.93
C VAL A 646 25.19 -16.19 -15.95
N GLU A 647 24.92 -15.86 -17.21
CA GLU A 647 25.92 -15.91 -18.28
C GLU A 647 27.08 -14.94 -18.03
N TYR A 648 26.79 -13.72 -17.56
CA TYR A 648 27.82 -12.77 -17.16
C TYR A 648 28.72 -13.33 -16.05
N ILE A 649 28.14 -13.87 -14.97
CA ILE A 649 28.91 -14.43 -13.83
C ILE A 649 29.75 -15.63 -14.27
N ASN A 650 29.20 -16.53 -15.09
CA ASN A 650 29.91 -17.71 -15.59
C ASN A 650 31.10 -17.30 -16.47
N LYS A 651 30.90 -16.40 -17.44
CA LYS A 651 31.99 -15.93 -18.29
C LYS A 651 33.04 -15.13 -17.54
N LEU A 652 32.64 -14.39 -16.51
CA LEU A 652 33.57 -13.69 -15.63
C LEU A 652 34.45 -14.66 -14.83
N LYS A 653 33.87 -15.74 -14.31
CA LYS A 653 34.62 -16.81 -13.66
C LYS A 653 35.62 -17.46 -14.62
N ASP A 654 35.20 -17.73 -15.86
CA ASP A 654 36.07 -18.27 -16.91
C ASP A 654 37.22 -17.30 -17.21
N TYR A 655 36.94 -16.00 -17.31
CA TYR A 655 37.95 -14.97 -17.53
C TYR A 655 38.96 -14.92 -16.38
N ILE A 656 38.50 -14.87 -15.12
CA ILE A 656 39.37 -14.85 -13.93
C ILE A 656 40.32 -16.06 -13.91
N ASN A 657 39.87 -17.24 -14.34
CA ASN A 657 40.69 -18.44 -14.41
C ASN A 657 41.67 -18.44 -15.59
N ASN A 658 41.44 -17.62 -16.62
CA ASN A 658 42.19 -17.62 -17.87
C ASN A 658 42.72 -16.23 -18.24
N ILE A 659 43.14 -15.44 -17.24
CA ILE A 659 43.68 -14.09 -17.46
C ILE A 659 44.95 -14.18 -18.34
N PRO A 660 45.03 -13.43 -19.44
CA PRO A 660 46.22 -13.43 -20.27
C PRO A 660 47.40 -12.83 -19.50
N ASN A 661 48.50 -13.58 -19.36
CA ASN A 661 49.70 -13.07 -18.73
C ASN A 661 50.52 -12.24 -19.73
N ARG A 662 50.25 -10.94 -19.78
CA ARG A 662 51.03 -9.98 -20.57
C ARG A 662 51.56 -8.88 -19.66
N ASN A 663 52.69 -8.30 -20.06
CA ASN A 663 53.32 -7.17 -19.38
C ASN A 663 53.59 -6.09 -20.42
N TYR A 664 52.99 -4.92 -20.19
CA TYR A 664 53.11 -3.75 -21.05
C TYR A 664 53.98 -2.70 -20.39
N ASP A 665 54.90 -2.11 -21.15
CA ASP A 665 55.62 -0.92 -20.74
C ASP A 665 54.70 0.31 -20.90
N LEU A 666 54.18 0.83 -19.78
CA LEU A 666 53.29 1.99 -19.76
C LEU A 666 54.02 3.33 -19.95
N THR A 667 55.35 3.33 -20.07
CA THR A 667 56.14 4.53 -20.42
C THR A 667 56.29 4.69 -21.93
N ASN A 668 56.08 3.60 -22.69
CA ASN A 668 56.23 3.57 -24.14
C ASN A 668 54.88 3.66 -24.84
N SER A 669 54.66 4.77 -25.59
CA SER A 669 53.40 5.00 -26.31
C SER A 669 52.99 3.88 -27.28
N MET A 670 53.94 3.16 -27.87
CA MET A 670 53.64 2.06 -28.79
C MET A 670 53.17 0.81 -28.05
N SER A 671 53.77 0.52 -26.89
CA SER A 671 53.31 -0.54 -25.97
C SER A 671 51.91 -0.24 -25.43
N ILE A 672 51.64 1.02 -25.06
CA ILE A 672 50.29 1.46 -24.65
C ILE A 672 49.29 1.32 -25.82
N MET A 673 49.68 1.67 -27.04
CA MET A 673 48.82 1.50 -28.22
C MET A 673 48.47 0.03 -28.43
N GLN A 674 49.44 -0.88 -28.30
CA GLN A 674 49.21 -2.33 -28.39
C GLN A 674 48.27 -2.82 -27.28
N LEU A 675 48.48 -2.36 -26.04
CA LEU A 675 47.58 -2.63 -24.92
C LEU A 675 46.14 -2.17 -25.22
N VAL A 676 45.96 -0.94 -25.71
CA VAL A 676 44.63 -0.40 -26.05
C VAL A 676 43.98 -1.23 -27.16
N LEU A 677 44.73 -1.62 -28.19
CA LEU A 677 44.22 -2.48 -29.26
C LEU A 677 43.88 -3.88 -28.75
N GLU A 678 44.63 -4.44 -27.80
CA GLU A 678 44.25 -5.69 -27.14
C GLU A 678 42.95 -5.52 -26.35
N ILE A 679 42.83 -4.49 -25.51
CA ILE A 679 41.62 -4.24 -24.70
C ILE A 679 40.37 -4.08 -25.57
N LEU A 680 40.52 -3.51 -26.77
CA LEU A 680 39.42 -3.32 -27.71
C LEU A 680 39.06 -4.56 -28.52
N ASN A 681 40.04 -5.44 -28.77
CA ASN A 681 39.85 -6.67 -29.54
C ASN A 681 39.67 -7.91 -28.66
N ASN A 682 39.79 -7.78 -27.33
CA ASN A 682 39.62 -8.88 -26.40
C ASN A 682 38.14 -9.30 -26.34
N GLU A 683 37.89 -10.56 -26.68
CA GLU A 683 36.54 -11.16 -26.76
C GLU A 683 35.79 -11.11 -25.42
N TYR A 684 36.47 -11.41 -24.30
CA TYR A 684 35.87 -11.33 -22.96
C TYR A 684 35.49 -9.89 -22.59
N LEU A 685 36.37 -8.92 -22.81
CA LEU A 685 36.08 -7.53 -22.46
C LEU A 685 34.95 -6.95 -23.32
N ASN A 686 34.89 -7.31 -24.60
CA ASN A 686 33.78 -6.92 -25.47
C ASN A 686 32.47 -7.56 -25.02
N PHE A 687 32.49 -8.85 -24.67
CA PHE A 687 31.35 -9.56 -24.09
C PHE A 687 30.86 -8.86 -22.81
N PHE A 688 31.75 -8.56 -21.86
CA PHE A 688 31.37 -7.92 -20.60
C PHE A 688 30.86 -6.48 -20.79
N ARG A 689 31.41 -5.71 -21.74
CA ARG A 689 30.89 -4.39 -22.09
C ARG A 689 29.48 -4.46 -22.67
N ASN A 690 29.25 -5.36 -23.63
CA ASN A 690 27.97 -5.48 -24.31
C ASN A 690 26.89 -6.00 -23.35
N LEU A 691 27.16 -7.11 -22.65
CA LEU A 691 26.21 -7.71 -21.72
C LEU A 691 25.99 -6.83 -20.48
N GLY A 692 27.05 -6.15 -20.00
CA GLY A 692 26.93 -5.17 -18.93
C GLY A 692 26.06 -3.97 -19.30
N ALA A 693 26.05 -3.56 -20.58
CA ALA A 693 25.14 -2.54 -21.08
C ALA A 693 23.68 -3.04 -21.10
N ASP A 694 23.44 -4.30 -21.47
CA ASP A 694 22.10 -4.91 -21.40
C ASP A 694 21.58 -5.02 -19.97
N ILE A 695 22.41 -5.51 -19.04
CA ILE A 695 22.05 -5.61 -17.62
C ILE A 695 21.71 -4.23 -17.04
N ASN A 696 22.54 -3.22 -17.32
CA ASN A 696 22.25 -1.85 -16.90
C ASN A 696 20.94 -1.32 -17.51
N GLY A 697 20.68 -1.62 -18.79
CA GLY A 697 19.41 -1.28 -19.45
C GLY A 697 18.20 -1.88 -18.74
N HIS A 698 18.26 -3.17 -18.38
CA HIS A 698 17.25 -3.83 -17.57
C HIS A 698 17.02 -3.15 -16.23
N ILE A 699 18.09 -2.89 -15.48
CA ILE A 699 18.03 -2.22 -14.17
C ILE A 699 17.38 -0.84 -14.29
N THR A 700 17.74 -0.07 -15.32
CA THR A 700 17.13 1.25 -15.58
C THR A 700 15.63 1.13 -15.79
N VAL A 701 15.17 0.24 -16.69
CA VAL A 701 13.74 0.09 -16.97
C VAL A 701 12.98 -0.51 -15.79
N MET A 702 13.58 -1.42 -15.01
CA MET A 702 13.00 -1.89 -13.75
C MET A 702 12.77 -0.74 -12.76
N ASN A 703 13.74 0.16 -12.62
CA ASN A 703 13.60 1.34 -11.77
C ASN A 703 12.52 2.29 -12.31
N GLU A 704 12.42 2.50 -13.62
CA GLU A 704 11.36 3.30 -14.25
C GLU A 704 9.97 2.71 -13.96
N LEU A 705 9.77 1.42 -14.22
CA LEU A 705 8.50 0.71 -13.97
C LEU A 705 8.15 0.68 -12.48
N GLY A 706 9.13 0.41 -11.63
CA GLY A 706 8.97 0.42 -10.18
C GLY A 706 8.57 1.79 -9.64
N ASN A 707 9.20 2.86 -10.13
CA ASN A 707 8.85 4.23 -9.77
C ASN A 707 7.44 4.60 -10.26
N SER A 708 7.09 4.25 -11.50
CA SER A 708 5.73 4.47 -12.03
C SER A 708 4.68 3.73 -11.20
N TYR A 709 4.96 2.48 -10.80
CA TYR A 709 4.07 1.73 -9.92
C TYR A 709 3.90 2.40 -8.57
N LEU A 710 4.99 2.84 -7.93
CA LEU A 710 4.94 3.54 -6.65
C LEU A 710 4.21 4.88 -6.75
N LEU A 711 4.37 5.62 -7.85
CA LEU A 711 3.63 6.87 -8.10
C LEU A 711 2.14 6.61 -8.33
N ASN A 712 1.77 5.66 -9.19
CA ASN A 712 0.36 5.30 -9.40
C ASN A 712 -0.28 4.78 -8.12
N SER A 713 0.49 4.05 -7.33
CA SER A 713 0.12 3.58 -6.02
C SER A 713 -0.21 4.72 -5.06
N LEU A 714 0.63 5.76 -5.04
CA LEU A 714 0.37 6.98 -4.28
C LEU A 714 -0.84 7.75 -4.79
N THR A 715 -0.95 7.91 -6.11
CA THR A 715 -2.09 8.54 -6.77
C THR A 715 -3.38 7.85 -6.32
N ASN A 716 -3.46 6.53 -6.38
CA ASN A 716 -4.65 5.78 -5.94
C ASN A 716 -4.97 5.98 -4.45
N ILE A 717 -3.96 6.06 -3.58
CA ILE A 717 -4.17 6.43 -2.16
C ILE A 717 -4.68 7.88 -2.05
N THR A 718 -4.13 8.80 -2.81
CA THR A 718 -4.45 10.24 -2.75
C THR A 718 -5.86 10.51 -3.25
N PHE A 719 -6.26 9.84 -4.33
CA PHE A 719 -7.57 9.97 -4.96
C PHE A 719 -8.64 9.06 -4.31
N SER A 720 -8.30 8.34 -3.24
CA SER A 720 -9.30 7.72 -2.37
C SER A 720 -10.06 8.72 -1.47
N ILE A 721 -9.86 10.03 -1.68
CA ILE A 721 -10.83 11.06 -1.27
C ILE A 721 -12.17 10.68 -1.90
N PRO A 722 -13.23 10.43 -1.11
CA PRO A 722 -14.54 10.11 -1.65
C PRO A 722 -14.91 11.11 -2.75
N SER A 723 -15.36 10.61 -3.90
CA SER A 723 -15.79 11.45 -5.02
C SER A 723 -16.81 12.50 -4.59
N SER A 724 -17.59 12.22 -3.54
CA SER A 724 -18.47 13.19 -2.89
C SER A 724 -17.74 14.39 -2.29
N ILE A 725 -16.57 14.22 -1.65
CA ILE A 725 -15.76 15.33 -1.10
C ILE A 725 -15.03 16.08 -2.21
N TYR A 726 -14.50 15.35 -3.19
CA TYR A 726 -13.84 15.95 -4.35
C TYR A 726 -14.81 16.80 -5.19
N ASN A 727 -16.02 16.29 -5.43
CA ASN A 727 -17.05 17.00 -6.20
C ASN A 727 -17.75 18.10 -5.38
N ALA A 728 -17.84 17.98 -4.06
CA ALA A 728 -18.48 18.99 -3.22
C ALA A 728 -17.65 20.28 -3.05
N SER A 729 -16.36 20.28 -3.40
CA SER A 729 -15.50 21.45 -3.28
C SER A 729 -14.83 21.79 -4.62
N PRO A 730 -15.44 22.70 -5.42
CA PRO A 730 -14.85 23.18 -6.67
C PRO A 730 -13.45 23.76 -6.47
N LYS A 731 -13.20 24.41 -5.33
CA LYS A 731 -11.88 24.95 -4.97
C LYS A 731 -10.84 23.84 -4.71
N LEU A 732 -11.24 22.76 -4.03
CA LEU A 732 -10.36 21.60 -3.83
C LEU A 732 -10.06 20.93 -5.16
N LYS A 733 -11.06 20.80 -6.05
CA LYS A 733 -10.90 20.25 -7.39
C LYS A 733 -9.93 21.08 -8.23
N ILE A 734 -10.11 22.40 -8.30
CA ILE A 734 -9.20 23.31 -9.03
C ILE A 734 -7.78 23.27 -8.45
N PHE A 735 -7.65 23.22 -7.12
CA PHE A 735 -6.34 23.11 -6.48
C PHE A 735 -5.63 21.79 -6.81
N ILE A 736 -6.36 20.67 -6.81
CA ILE A 736 -5.80 19.35 -7.14
C ILE A 736 -5.43 19.27 -8.63
N GLU A 737 -6.27 19.80 -9.53
CA GLU A 737 -6.04 19.74 -10.98
C GLU A 737 -4.93 20.70 -11.43
N ASN A 738 -4.86 21.90 -10.83
CA ASN A 738 -4.03 23.00 -11.37
C ASN A 738 -2.92 23.47 -10.40
N GLY A 739 -2.85 22.92 -9.18
CA GLY A 739 -1.85 23.28 -8.17
C GLY A 739 -1.96 24.71 -7.64
N LYS A 740 -3.04 25.43 -7.94
CA LYS A 740 -3.27 26.83 -7.55
C LYS A 740 -4.55 26.97 -6.74
N LEU A 741 -4.48 27.67 -5.62
CA LEU A 741 -5.64 28.16 -4.90
C LEU A 741 -6.00 29.52 -5.50
N ASP A 742 -7.08 29.59 -6.27
CA ASP A 742 -7.62 30.88 -6.68
C ASP A 742 -8.08 31.63 -5.41
N ASN A 743 -7.52 32.83 -5.23
CA ASN A 743 -7.77 33.70 -4.07
C ASN A 743 -9.27 34.03 -3.90
#